data_AF-A0A958EGG0-F1
#
_entry.id   AF-A0A958EGG0-F1
#
_cell.length_a   1.000
_cell.length_b   1.000
_cell.length_c   1.000
_cell.angle_alpha   90.00
_cell.angle_beta   90.00
_cell.angle_gamma   90.00
#
_symmetry.space_group_name_H-M   'P 1'
#
loop_
_entity.id
_entity.type
_entity.pdbx_description
1 polymer ?
#
loop_
_entity_poly.entity_id
_entity_poly.type
_entity_poly.pdbx_seq_one_letter_code
_entity_poly.pdbx_strand_id
1 'polypeptide(L)'
;DLARILWNIRTDIATYPAARRIVLLDLSLALERRLFQVMSAWKPQLLNEVMNRFTILSLAAAGCGYLERWEWDAFRKQQPSLPRSEEEVSVAFINQYADGARRLVEWGVGMIRAWYMPTVKRFAAFEPLANGFPDNRIRGTILLPLGESAARLRDISGALSGIGNRIFDLANAGQYQGLNPGFAKGELVVVEDPDQLPNFLPDKIYAMSHPPADLKPVAGILTVSQGNLVSHVQLLARNLGIPNAVLSPENFADLAAFNGKSVFMAVSSRGAVILKTAEAMTPEEKGLFDVRKSPSQKLRVPVDRMNLREKGLLNLRELRSDQSGITVGPKAANLGELKHIFPNKVVEGFAIPFGVFREHLDQPMPDGKMSYWRFLNSTFEEANRRREQGQSEAEVEDFVTGRLAELRLAISAIPFLPHFQKALETAFADRFGTAVGGQPVFIRSDTNMEDLADFTGAGLNLTVFNVVGEGPLGHAIRSVWASPYSERSYRWRQKFLLNPENVFPSILVIPTVNVDRSGVMITTGIASGNPQDLTVAFSRGAGGAVEGQASETWLLSKNEDRLLSPSRERIFNVLPESGGVSRGITDFGDPILDPAYTAQLREMAATIQKRMARHGNGPWDVELGFLGEQLWLFQVRPFVENKKARSSLYLQSLDPESDPQRRIPLRTPVAELLP
;
A
#
# COMPACT_ATOMS: atom_id res chain seq x y z
N ASP A 1 34.84 -3.84 20.35
CA ASP A 1 34.64 -5.01 21.22
C ASP A 1 33.25 -5.11 21.84
N LEU A 2 32.75 -4.10 22.55
CA LEU A 2 31.42 -4.15 23.19
C LEU A 2 30.30 -4.61 22.24
N ALA A 3 30.23 -4.06 21.03
CA ALA A 3 29.26 -4.46 20.01
C ALA A 3 29.38 -5.95 19.59
N ARG A 4 30.61 -6.49 19.54
CA ARG A 4 30.85 -7.91 19.24
C ARG A 4 30.40 -8.80 20.40
N ILE A 5 30.64 -8.38 21.64
CA ILE A 5 30.18 -9.11 22.83
C ILE A 5 28.64 -9.16 22.85
N LEU A 6 27.96 -8.04 22.59
CA LEU A 6 26.50 -7.99 22.47
C LEU A 6 25.99 -8.96 21.40
N TRP A 7 26.62 -8.97 20.23
CA TRP A 7 26.28 -9.90 19.15
C TRP A 7 26.45 -11.36 19.58
N ASN A 8 27.60 -11.72 20.17
CA ASN A 8 27.86 -13.08 20.64
C ASN A 8 26.87 -13.52 21.73
N ILE A 9 26.52 -12.62 22.66
CA ILE A 9 25.46 -12.90 23.64
C ILE A 9 24.16 -13.26 22.90
N ARG A 10 23.72 -12.45 21.94
CA ARG A 10 22.48 -12.72 21.18
C ARG A 10 22.52 -14.05 20.41
N THR A 11 23.63 -14.36 19.75
CA THR A 11 23.73 -15.60 18.95
C THR A 11 23.81 -16.85 19.81
N ASP A 12 24.46 -16.76 20.96
CA ASP A 12 24.85 -17.94 21.73
C ASP A 12 23.96 -18.14 22.97
N ILE A 13 23.10 -17.19 23.35
CA ILE A 13 22.31 -17.24 24.60
C ILE A 13 21.51 -18.55 24.77
N ALA A 14 20.98 -19.10 23.68
CA ALA A 14 20.23 -20.34 23.71
C ALA A 14 21.09 -21.57 24.06
N THR A 15 22.41 -21.50 23.83
CA THR A 15 23.36 -22.58 24.15
C THR A 15 23.70 -22.67 25.64
N TYR A 16 23.40 -21.62 26.42
CA TYR A 16 23.68 -21.59 27.86
C TYR A 16 22.50 -22.13 28.71
N PRO A 17 22.76 -22.68 29.91
CA PRO A 17 21.71 -23.07 30.87
C PRO A 17 20.85 -21.88 31.31
N ALA A 18 19.57 -22.13 31.66
CA ALA A 18 18.60 -21.10 32.00
C ALA A 18 19.09 -20.07 33.04
N ALA A 19 19.76 -20.52 34.10
CA ALA A 19 20.31 -19.65 35.15
C ALA A 19 21.34 -18.65 34.61
N ARG A 20 22.14 -19.03 33.60
CA ARG A 20 23.12 -18.14 32.97
C ARG A 20 22.49 -17.22 31.93
N ARG A 21 21.35 -17.60 31.32
CA ARG A 21 20.66 -16.76 30.33
C ARG A 21 20.21 -15.43 30.93
N ILE A 22 19.67 -15.44 32.15
CA ILE A 22 19.24 -14.21 32.84
C ILE A 22 20.44 -13.27 33.05
N VAL A 23 21.56 -13.81 33.56
CA VAL A 23 22.79 -13.03 33.76
C VAL A 23 23.31 -12.44 32.45
N LEU A 24 23.23 -13.19 31.35
CA LEU A 24 23.63 -12.71 30.03
C LEU A 24 22.71 -11.60 29.50
N LEU A 25 21.41 -11.64 29.81
CA LEU A 25 20.47 -10.55 29.49
C LEU A 25 20.76 -9.30 30.32
N ASP A 26 21.03 -9.43 31.61
CA ASP A 26 21.41 -8.29 32.45
C ASP A 26 22.72 -7.67 31.98
N LEU A 27 23.69 -8.51 31.62
CA LEU A 27 24.96 -8.08 31.04
C LEU A 27 24.75 -7.36 29.70
N SER A 28 23.87 -7.86 28.82
CA SER A 28 23.61 -7.20 27.53
C SER A 28 23.02 -5.81 27.74
N LEU A 29 22.10 -5.63 28.69
CA LEU A 29 21.55 -4.31 29.05
C LEU A 29 22.63 -3.37 29.63
N ALA A 30 23.54 -3.89 30.46
CA ALA A 30 24.65 -3.10 31.00
C ALA A 30 25.65 -2.69 29.90
N LEU A 31 25.96 -3.59 28.98
CA LEU A 31 26.83 -3.34 27.83
C LEU A 31 26.22 -2.33 26.86
N GLU A 32 24.91 -2.42 26.58
CA GLU A 32 24.18 -1.45 25.76
C GLU A 32 24.27 -0.05 26.37
N ARG A 33 23.99 0.09 27.68
CA ARG A 33 24.10 1.38 28.38
C ARG A 33 25.51 1.97 28.30
N ARG A 34 26.54 1.14 28.51
CA ARG A 34 27.94 1.60 28.42
C ARG A 34 28.29 2.03 26.99
N LEU A 35 27.86 1.24 26.00
CA LEU A 35 28.09 1.56 24.60
C LEU A 35 27.37 2.86 24.20
N PHE A 36 26.11 3.04 24.60
CA PHE A 36 25.35 4.27 24.38
C PHE A 36 26.11 5.51 24.89
N GLN A 37 26.63 5.47 26.12
CA GLN A 37 27.41 6.57 26.70
C GLN A 37 28.67 6.89 25.87
N VAL A 38 29.46 5.86 25.55
CA VAL A 38 30.72 6.02 24.81
C VAL A 38 30.45 6.56 23.40
N MET A 39 29.46 6.01 22.70
CA MET A 39 29.14 6.39 21.32
C MET A 39 28.48 7.76 21.23
N SER A 40 27.74 8.19 22.25
CA SER A 40 27.17 9.55 22.33
C SER A 40 28.24 10.62 22.55
N ALA A 41 29.29 10.28 23.30
CA ALA A 41 30.44 11.17 23.53
C ALA A 41 31.37 11.27 22.32
N TRP A 42 31.47 10.23 21.50
CA TRP A 42 32.32 10.25 20.30
C TRP A 42 31.71 11.12 19.19
N LYS A 43 32.37 12.25 18.89
CA LYS A 43 32.04 13.15 17.79
C LYS A 43 33.02 12.96 16.63
N PRO A 44 32.68 12.14 15.61
CA PRO A 44 33.56 11.88 14.48
C PRO A 44 33.83 13.17 13.68
N GLN A 45 35.08 13.39 13.30
CA GLN A 45 35.52 14.57 12.56
C GLN A 45 35.90 14.25 11.11
N LEU A 46 36.14 12.98 10.80
CA LEU A 46 36.53 12.49 9.48
C LEU A 46 35.44 11.60 8.88
N LEU A 47 35.36 11.53 7.55
CA LEU A 47 34.38 10.68 6.85
C LEU A 47 34.45 9.21 7.30
N ASN A 48 35.66 8.63 7.35
CA ASN A 48 35.86 7.25 7.81
C ASN A 48 35.40 7.02 9.26
N GLU A 49 35.58 8.00 10.15
CA GLU A 49 35.11 7.91 11.54
C GLU A 49 33.59 7.87 11.60
N VAL A 50 32.89 8.67 10.79
CA VAL A 50 31.42 8.62 10.69
C VAL A 50 30.95 7.25 10.24
N MET A 51 31.58 6.70 9.19
CA MET A 51 31.24 5.38 8.64
C MET A 51 31.57 4.23 9.62
N ASN A 52 32.71 4.31 10.31
CA ASN A 52 33.09 3.34 11.34
C ASN A 52 32.15 3.40 12.54
N ARG A 53 31.78 4.60 13.01
CA ARG A 53 30.80 4.81 14.09
C ARG A 53 29.48 4.14 13.72
N PHE A 54 28.99 4.36 12.50
CA PHE A 54 27.78 3.71 11.99
C PHE A 54 27.92 2.18 11.98
N THR A 55 29.02 1.62 11.44
CA THR A 55 29.25 0.16 11.38
C THR A 55 29.21 -0.49 12.76
N ILE A 56 29.86 0.12 13.76
CA ILE A 56 29.89 -0.38 15.13
C ILE A 56 28.48 -0.36 15.74
N LEU A 57 27.75 0.75 15.58
CA LEU A 57 26.39 0.90 16.09
C LEU A 57 25.41 -0.06 15.40
N SER A 58 25.63 -0.36 14.12
CA SER A 58 24.81 -1.30 13.34
C SER A 58 24.89 -2.71 13.92
N LEU A 59 26.11 -3.20 14.19
CA LEU A 59 26.33 -4.49 14.83
C LEU A 59 25.75 -4.51 16.25
N ALA A 60 25.91 -3.42 17.00
CA ALA A 60 25.34 -3.30 18.33
C ALA A 60 23.81 -3.35 18.30
N ALA A 61 23.17 -2.72 17.31
CA ALA A 61 21.73 -2.76 17.15
C ALA A 61 21.19 -4.16 16.85
N ALA A 62 21.89 -4.91 16.00
CA ALA A 62 21.61 -6.32 15.80
C ALA A 62 21.80 -7.11 17.11
N GLY A 63 22.89 -6.91 17.84
CA GLY A 63 23.18 -7.57 19.12
C GLY A 63 22.16 -7.26 20.23
N CYS A 64 21.59 -6.05 20.26
CA CYS A 64 20.56 -5.65 21.22
C CYS A 64 19.14 -6.13 20.82
N GLY A 65 18.98 -6.69 19.61
CA GLY A 65 17.69 -7.19 19.13
C GLY A 65 16.75 -6.16 18.56
N TYR A 66 17.29 -5.02 18.09
CA TYR A 66 16.49 -4.09 17.27
C TYR A 66 16.36 -4.58 15.82
N LEU A 67 17.13 -5.59 15.43
CA LEU A 67 17.08 -6.25 14.13
C LEU A 67 17.08 -7.76 14.35
N GLU A 68 16.40 -8.49 13.47
CA GLU A 68 16.51 -9.94 13.44
C GLU A 68 17.82 -10.42 12.81
N ARG A 69 18.25 -11.64 13.16
CA ARG A 69 19.56 -12.16 12.72
C ARG A 69 19.65 -12.24 11.20
N TRP A 70 18.58 -12.71 10.55
CA TRP A 70 18.52 -12.80 9.09
C TRP A 70 18.50 -11.41 8.43
N GLU A 71 17.88 -10.41 9.06
CA GLU A 71 17.86 -9.02 8.59
C GLU A 71 19.26 -8.41 8.63
N TRP A 72 19.99 -8.64 9.73
CA TRP A 72 21.38 -8.23 9.87
C TRP A 72 22.28 -8.89 8.82
N ASP A 73 22.11 -10.20 8.59
CA ASP A 73 22.86 -10.92 7.57
C ASP A 73 22.55 -10.42 6.15
N ALA A 74 21.29 -10.14 5.85
CA ALA A 74 20.87 -9.54 4.58
C ALA A 74 21.51 -8.15 4.40
N PHE A 75 21.41 -7.29 5.42
CA PHE A 75 22.00 -5.95 5.39
C PHE A 75 23.52 -6.00 5.17
N ARG A 76 24.24 -6.83 5.94
CA ARG A 76 25.69 -6.94 5.86
C ARG A 76 26.18 -7.41 4.49
N LYS A 77 25.43 -8.28 3.81
CA LYS A 77 25.76 -8.74 2.45
C LYS A 77 25.56 -7.62 1.42
N GLN A 78 24.58 -6.74 1.63
CA GLN A 78 24.21 -5.66 0.70
C GLN A 78 24.99 -4.36 0.94
N GLN A 79 25.49 -4.16 2.17
CA GLN A 79 26.24 -2.96 2.53
C GLN A 79 27.67 -3.08 2.00
N PRO A 80 28.17 -2.08 1.25
CA PRO A 80 29.56 -2.08 0.81
C PRO A 80 30.52 -2.19 1.99
N SER A 81 31.53 -3.06 1.87
CA SER A 81 32.61 -3.17 2.84
C SER A 81 33.40 -1.87 2.89
N LEU A 82 33.72 -1.42 4.10
CA LEU A 82 34.56 -0.23 4.27
C LEU A 82 35.97 -0.51 3.73
N PRO A 83 36.48 0.32 2.80
CA PRO A 83 37.85 0.23 2.35
C PRO A 83 38.84 0.56 3.47
N ARG A 84 40.13 0.37 3.22
CA ARG A 84 41.15 0.80 4.20
C ARG A 84 41.08 2.32 4.38
N SER A 85 41.35 2.79 5.58
CA SER A 85 41.18 4.21 5.97
C SER A 85 41.98 5.22 5.14
N GLU A 86 42.98 4.76 4.37
CA GLU A 86 43.85 5.57 3.52
C GLU A 86 43.34 5.67 2.07
N GLU A 87 42.28 4.94 1.71
CA GLU A 87 41.74 4.89 0.36
C GLU A 87 40.71 6.00 0.09
N GLU A 88 40.37 6.19 -1.19
CA GLU A 88 39.31 7.09 -1.64
C GLU A 88 38.08 6.31 -2.09
N VAL A 89 36.90 6.85 -1.80
CA VAL A 89 35.61 6.28 -2.19
C VAL A 89 34.91 7.18 -3.19
N SER A 90 34.12 6.60 -4.09
CA SER A 90 33.31 7.40 -5.01
C SER A 90 32.09 8.01 -4.30
N VAL A 91 31.55 9.10 -4.85
CA VAL A 91 30.26 9.66 -4.39
C VAL A 91 29.14 8.61 -4.46
N ALA A 92 29.11 7.77 -5.50
CA ALA A 92 28.18 6.66 -5.61
C ALA A 92 28.27 5.67 -4.43
N PHE A 93 29.48 5.36 -3.97
CA PHE A 93 29.69 4.51 -2.80
C PHE A 93 29.14 5.17 -1.52
N ILE A 94 29.41 6.47 -1.31
CA ILE A 94 28.90 7.22 -0.17
C ILE A 94 27.36 7.24 -0.18
N ASN A 95 26.75 7.48 -1.34
CA ASN A 95 25.29 7.48 -1.50
C ASN A 95 24.70 6.11 -1.18
N GLN A 96 25.25 5.03 -1.74
CA GLN A 96 24.81 3.67 -1.44
C GLN A 96 24.95 3.34 0.05
N TYR A 97 26.05 3.76 0.67
CA TYR A 97 26.31 3.52 2.08
C TYR A 97 25.34 4.29 2.98
N ALA A 98 25.08 5.57 2.69
CA ALA A 98 24.12 6.41 3.39
C ALA A 98 22.68 5.88 3.25
N ASP A 99 22.30 5.42 2.06
CA ASP A 99 21.01 4.79 1.81
C ASP A 99 20.82 3.53 2.66
N GLY A 100 21.84 2.68 2.73
CA GLY A 100 21.84 1.51 3.61
C GLY A 100 21.72 1.91 5.08
N ALA A 101 22.46 2.93 5.49
CA ALA A 101 22.45 3.41 6.86
C ALA A 101 21.07 3.89 7.32
N ARG A 102 20.39 4.65 6.46
CA ARG A 102 19.00 5.08 6.68
C ARG A 102 18.06 3.89 6.85
N ARG A 103 18.09 2.92 5.93
CA ARG A 103 17.21 1.75 5.98
C ARG A 103 17.39 0.97 7.28
N LEU A 104 18.63 0.74 7.71
CA LEU A 104 18.91 0.00 8.94
C LEU A 104 18.28 0.68 10.18
N VAL A 105 18.36 2.01 10.26
CA VAL A 105 17.72 2.78 11.34
C VAL A 105 16.21 2.60 11.31
N GLU A 106 15.60 2.69 10.12
CA GLU A 106 14.16 2.48 9.95
C GLU A 106 13.72 1.08 10.39
N TRP A 107 14.51 0.05 10.06
CA TRP A 107 14.22 -1.33 10.46
C TRP A 107 14.24 -1.48 11.98
N GLY A 108 15.20 -0.84 12.65
CA GLY A 108 15.36 -0.83 14.10
C GLY A 108 14.26 -0.07 14.84
N VAL A 109 13.93 1.14 14.37
CA VAL A 109 12.81 1.93 14.89
C VAL A 109 11.47 1.21 14.66
N GLY A 110 11.31 0.61 13.48
CA GLY A 110 10.15 -0.21 13.12
C GLY A 110 9.96 -1.39 14.07
N MET A 111 11.04 -2.02 14.55
CA MET A 111 10.97 -3.12 15.51
C MET A 111 10.36 -2.67 16.85
N ILE A 112 10.81 -1.53 17.40
CA ILE A 112 10.22 -0.97 18.62
C ILE A 112 8.74 -0.66 18.40
N ARG A 113 8.40 -0.02 17.27
CA ARG A 113 7.01 0.32 16.96
C ARG A 113 6.13 -0.94 16.87
N ALA A 114 6.59 -1.99 16.19
CA ALA A 114 5.86 -3.24 16.04
C ALA A 114 5.50 -3.88 17.39
N TRP A 115 6.44 -3.89 18.34
CA TRP A 115 6.25 -4.53 19.65
C TRP A 115 5.44 -3.69 20.63
N TYR A 116 5.67 -2.37 20.67
CA TYR A 116 5.13 -1.52 21.72
C TYR A 116 3.89 -0.72 21.31
N MET A 117 3.74 -0.34 20.02
CA MET A 117 2.62 0.52 19.59
C MET A 117 1.23 -0.04 19.89
N PRO A 118 0.93 -1.35 19.71
CA PRO A 118 -0.39 -1.87 20.04
C PRO A 118 -0.78 -1.65 21.50
N THR A 119 0.19 -1.78 22.41
CA THR A 119 0.00 -1.52 23.84
C THR A 119 -0.09 -0.02 24.10
N VAL A 120 0.81 0.78 23.52
CA VAL A 120 0.79 2.25 23.65
C VAL A 120 -0.55 2.83 23.22
N LYS A 121 -1.10 2.42 22.07
CA LYS A 121 -2.44 2.85 21.60
C LYS A 121 -3.54 2.53 22.61
N ARG A 122 -3.47 1.38 23.27
CA ARG A 122 -4.45 1.00 24.31
C ARG A 122 -4.40 1.95 25.52
N PHE A 123 -3.20 2.31 25.97
CA PHE A 123 -3.02 3.26 27.08
C PHE A 123 -3.35 4.70 26.66
N ALA A 124 -2.97 5.10 25.44
CA ALA A 124 -3.22 6.43 24.88
C ALA A 124 -4.70 6.81 24.83
N ALA A 125 -5.60 5.82 24.79
CA ALA A 125 -7.04 6.04 24.84
C ALA A 125 -7.53 6.71 26.15
N PHE A 126 -6.76 6.61 27.25
CA PHE A 126 -7.08 7.25 28.53
C PHE A 126 -5.90 8.01 29.16
N GLU A 127 -4.68 7.84 28.65
CA GLU A 127 -3.48 8.58 29.06
C GLU A 127 -2.71 9.03 27.80
N PRO A 128 -3.02 10.22 27.24
CA PRO A 128 -2.40 10.69 26.00
C PRO A 128 -0.87 10.79 26.04
N LEU A 129 -0.24 10.97 27.22
CA LEU A 129 1.22 11.00 27.36
C LEU A 129 1.88 9.66 26.98
N ALA A 130 1.12 8.55 26.99
CA ALA A 130 1.60 7.26 26.54
C ALA A 130 2.11 7.28 25.09
N ASN A 131 1.58 8.18 24.25
CA ASN A 131 2.02 8.31 22.85
C ASN A 131 3.52 8.66 22.71
N GLY A 132 4.13 9.30 23.72
CA GLY A 132 5.56 9.61 23.72
C GLY A 132 6.46 8.42 24.08
N PHE A 133 5.91 7.29 24.51
CA PHE A 133 6.70 6.13 24.94
C PHE A 133 7.66 5.58 23.87
N PRO A 134 7.23 5.34 22.61
CA PRO A 134 8.11 4.80 21.58
C PRO A 134 9.33 5.70 21.34
N ASP A 135 9.13 7.01 21.27
CA ASP A 135 10.21 7.97 21.02
C ASP A 135 11.17 8.06 22.21
N ASN A 136 10.64 8.01 23.43
CA ASN A 136 11.46 7.91 24.64
C ASN A 136 12.27 6.60 24.66
N ARG A 137 11.66 5.50 24.21
CA ARG A 137 12.33 4.21 24.11
C ARG A 137 13.44 4.24 23.05
N ILE A 138 13.21 4.86 21.89
CA ILE A 138 14.23 5.02 20.84
C ILE A 138 15.38 5.89 21.36
N ARG A 139 15.07 7.05 21.98
CA ARG A 139 16.06 7.99 22.52
C ARG A 139 16.92 7.39 23.64
N GLY A 140 16.38 6.42 24.39
CA GLY A 140 17.09 5.73 25.48
C GLY A 140 17.95 4.53 25.06
N THR A 141 18.12 4.28 23.76
CA THR A 141 18.83 3.08 23.24
C THR A 141 19.91 3.46 22.25
N ILE A 142 20.70 2.49 21.78
CA ILE A 142 21.73 2.72 20.76
C ILE A 142 21.17 3.23 19.41
N LEU A 143 19.84 3.19 19.22
CA LEU A 143 19.21 3.61 17.97
C LEU A 143 19.32 5.12 17.77
N LEU A 144 19.38 5.91 18.86
CA LEU A 144 19.60 7.34 18.77
C LEU A 144 20.98 7.67 18.15
N PRO A 145 22.13 7.25 18.72
CA PRO A 145 23.43 7.53 18.10
C PRO A 145 23.61 6.85 16.74
N LEU A 146 22.91 5.72 16.47
CA LEU A 146 22.87 5.09 15.15
C LEU A 146 22.17 6.02 14.15
N GLY A 147 20.99 6.53 14.51
CA GLY A 147 20.22 7.50 13.73
C GLY A 147 20.99 8.79 13.45
N GLU A 148 21.67 9.35 14.46
CA GLU A 148 22.56 10.51 14.28
C GLU A 148 23.67 10.23 13.25
N SER A 149 24.28 9.03 13.29
CA SER A 149 25.36 8.68 12.37
C SER A 149 24.83 8.49 10.95
N ALA A 150 23.67 7.86 10.78
CA ALA A 150 23.01 7.72 9.49
C ALA A 150 22.57 9.07 8.92
N ALA A 151 22.02 9.97 9.75
CA ALA A 151 21.65 11.32 9.35
C ALA A 151 22.88 12.09 8.84
N ARG A 152 24.00 12.04 9.56
CA ARG A 152 25.24 12.72 9.13
C ARG A 152 25.80 12.16 7.82
N LEU A 153 25.72 10.85 7.58
CA LEU A 153 26.09 10.24 6.30
C LEU A 153 25.19 10.73 5.16
N ARG A 154 23.89 10.85 5.40
CA ARG A 154 22.93 11.38 4.44
C ARG A 154 23.22 12.85 4.13
N ASP A 155 23.53 13.67 5.13
CA ASP A 155 23.85 15.09 4.91
C ASP A 155 25.11 15.23 4.03
N ILE A 156 26.14 14.41 4.28
CA ILE A 156 27.36 14.36 3.44
C ILE A 156 27.02 13.91 2.02
N SER A 157 26.21 12.85 1.87
CA SER A 157 25.75 12.34 0.59
C SER A 157 24.97 13.40 -0.21
N GLY A 158 24.07 14.13 0.44
CA GLY A 158 23.28 15.21 -0.15
C GLY A 158 24.15 16.38 -0.60
N ALA A 159 25.08 16.84 0.25
CA ALA A 159 26.03 17.91 -0.07
C ALA A 159 26.91 17.55 -1.28
N LEU A 160 27.42 16.31 -1.34
CA LEU A 160 28.23 15.82 -2.46
C LEU A 160 27.43 15.64 -3.76
N SER A 161 26.14 15.30 -3.66
CA SER A 161 25.28 15.06 -4.82
C SER A 161 24.53 16.31 -5.29
N GLY A 162 24.60 17.42 -4.55
CA GLY A 162 23.83 18.65 -4.81
C GLY A 162 22.32 18.50 -4.65
N ILE A 163 21.83 17.37 -4.14
CA ILE A 163 20.41 17.09 -3.92
C ILE A 163 20.03 17.76 -2.59
N GLY A 164 19.35 18.90 -2.66
CA GLY A 164 18.93 19.67 -1.49
C GLY A 164 17.42 19.83 -1.42
N ASN A 165 16.83 19.44 -0.28
CA ASN A 165 15.43 19.76 0.01
C ASN A 165 15.31 21.26 0.34
N ARG A 166 14.23 21.89 -0.16
CA ARG A 166 13.90 23.30 0.12
C ARG A 166 12.50 23.37 0.70
N ILE A 167 12.42 23.38 2.02
CA ILE A 167 11.16 23.26 2.76
C ILE A 167 10.95 24.55 3.55
N PHE A 168 10.17 25.45 2.99
CA PHE A 168 9.99 26.81 3.53
C PHE A 168 11.37 27.41 3.89
N ASP A 169 11.45 28.13 5.02
CA ASP A 169 12.69 28.57 5.66
C ASP A 169 13.02 27.71 6.90
N LEU A 170 12.71 26.40 6.88
CA LEU A 170 12.93 25.50 8.01
C LEU A 170 14.35 24.92 8.02
N ALA A 171 14.97 24.90 9.20
CA ALA A 171 16.35 24.42 9.40
C ALA A 171 16.55 22.91 9.17
N ASN A 172 15.48 22.10 9.28
CA ASN A 172 15.52 20.63 9.22
C ASN A 172 15.04 20.02 7.89
N ALA A 173 15.27 20.73 6.77
CA ALA A 173 14.84 20.29 5.44
C ALA A 173 15.44 18.93 5.01
N GLY A 174 16.62 18.55 5.51
CA GLY A 174 17.34 17.32 5.13
C GLY A 174 16.64 16.00 5.48
N GLN A 175 15.53 16.03 6.24
CA GLN A 175 14.78 14.82 6.62
C GLN A 175 13.53 14.57 5.76
N TYR A 176 13.26 15.40 4.75
CA TYR A 176 12.27 15.08 3.73
C TYR A 176 12.84 14.11 2.70
N GLN A 177 12.02 13.21 2.19
CA GLN A 177 12.40 12.28 1.14
C GLN A 177 11.30 12.16 0.11
N GLY A 178 11.56 12.59 -1.12
CA GLY A 178 10.67 12.35 -2.24
C GLY A 178 10.57 10.86 -2.58
N LEU A 179 9.35 10.37 -2.83
CA LEU A 179 9.12 8.98 -3.24
C LEU A 179 8.73 8.88 -4.73
N ASN A 180 7.75 9.67 -5.15
CA ASN A 180 7.24 9.74 -6.50
C ASN A 180 7.34 11.17 -7.01
N PRO A 181 7.92 11.36 -8.21
CA PRO A 181 8.08 12.67 -8.79
C PRO A 181 6.74 13.25 -9.23
N GLY A 182 6.61 14.56 -9.07
CA GLY A 182 5.40 15.30 -9.42
C GLY A 182 5.49 16.73 -8.92
N PHE A 183 4.53 17.57 -9.31
CA PHE A 183 4.36 18.88 -8.71
C PHE A 183 2.86 19.18 -8.56
N ALA A 184 2.53 19.94 -7.52
CA ALA A 184 1.17 20.25 -7.16
C ALA A 184 1.06 21.60 -6.47
N LYS A 185 -0.10 22.22 -6.62
CA LYS A 185 -0.51 23.41 -5.89
C LYS A 185 -1.85 23.13 -5.24
N GLY A 186 -1.94 23.36 -3.94
CA GLY A 186 -3.16 23.08 -3.17
C GLY A 186 -3.10 23.66 -1.76
N GLU A 187 -4.21 23.57 -1.04
CA GLU A 187 -4.25 23.89 0.39
C GLU A 187 -3.55 22.77 1.19
N LEU A 188 -2.62 23.11 2.08
CA LEU A 188 -1.97 22.14 2.98
C LEU A 188 -2.92 21.79 4.13
N VAL A 189 -3.21 20.51 4.31
CA VAL A 189 -4.01 19.99 5.43
C VAL A 189 -3.16 19.05 6.26
N VAL A 190 -2.93 19.40 7.52
CA VAL A 190 -2.17 18.59 8.48
C VAL A 190 -3.12 17.79 9.35
N VAL A 191 -2.96 16.47 9.36
CA VAL A 191 -3.90 15.53 9.98
C VAL A 191 -3.12 14.50 10.78
N GLU A 192 -3.32 14.46 12.10
CA GLU A 192 -2.67 13.46 12.94
C GLU A 192 -3.20 12.05 12.67
N ASP A 193 -4.51 11.87 12.63
CA ASP A 193 -5.16 10.58 12.35
C ASP A 193 -5.99 10.67 11.06
N PRO A 194 -5.46 10.22 9.91
CA PRO A 194 -6.17 10.30 8.64
C PRO A 194 -7.38 9.37 8.57
N ASP A 195 -7.49 8.34 9.42
CA ASP A 195 -8.63 7.42 9.43
C ASP A 195 -9.90 8.08 10.02
N GLN A 196 -9.75 9.22 10.69
CA GLN A 196 -10.87 10.03 11.19
C GLN A 196 -11.38 11.07 10.19
N LEU A 197 -10.69 11.26 9.05
CA LEU A 197 -11.14 12.18 8.02
C LEU A 197 -12.31 11.56 7.23
N PRO A 198 -13.47 12.22 7.16
CA PRO A 198 -14.62 11.66 6.44
C PRO A 198 -14.40 11.61 4.92
N ASN A 199 -13.61 12.53 4.37
CA ASN A 199 -13.29 12.57 2.93
C ASN A 199 -11.98 13.31 2.64
N PHE A 200 -11.29 12.86 1.59
CA PHE A 200 -10.16 13.54 0.97
C PHE A 200 -10.60 14.33 -0.27
N LEU A 201 -10.11 15.56 -0.38
CA LEU A 201 -10.40 16.48 -1.48
C LEU A 201 -9.24 16.53 -2.50
N PRO A 202 -9.53 16.52 -3.82
CA PRO A 202 -8.53 16.35 -4.87
C PRO A 202 -7.60 17.56 -5.07
N ASP A 203 -7.98 18.73 -4.58
CA ASP A 203 -7.25 20.00 -4.71
C ASP A 203 -6.40 20.35 -3.47
N LYS A 204 -6.26 19.41 -2.53
CA LYS A 204 -5.52 19.60 -1.28
C LYS A 204 -4.27 18.72 -1.19
N ILE A 205 -3.27 19.20 -0.47
CA ILE A 205 -2.04 18.48 -0.14
C ILE A 205 -2.14 18.03 1.31
N TYR A 206 -2.07 16.73 1.56
CA TYR A 206 -2.26 16.18 2.91
C TYR A 206 -0.92 15.80 3.55
N ALA A 207 -0.67 16.31 4.75
CA ALA A 207 0.36 15.81 5.65
C ALA A 207 -0.28 14.92 6.71
N MET A 208 0.22 13.69 6.85
CA MET A 208 -0.37 12.67 7.72
C MET A 208 0.68 11.92 8.55
N SER A 209 0.32 11.41 9.73
CA SER A 209 1.24 10.59 10.55
C SER A 209 1.50 9.21 9.93
N HIS A 210 0.55 8.67 9.17
CA HIS A 210 0.68 7.45 8.39
C HIS A 210 -0.15 7.52 7.10
N PRO A 211 0.12 6.68 6.10
CA PRO A 211 -0.79 6.51 4.97
C PRO A 211 -2.12 5.90 5.47
N PRO A 212 -3.29 6.36 4.99
CA PRO A 212 -4.55 5.65 5.24
C PRO A 212 -4.63 4.39 4.37
N ALA A 213 -5.49 3.43 4.77
CA ALA A 213 -5.68 2.19 4.03
C ALA A 213 -6.24 2.41 2.60
N ASP A 214 -7.04 3.46 2.43
CA ASP A 214 -7.62 3.87 1.15
C ASP A 214 -7.53 5.40 1.02
N LEU A 215 -6.77 5.86 0.03
CA LEU A 215 -6.61 7.29 -0.27
C LEU A 215 -7.17 7.56 -1.67
N LYS A 216 -8.15 8.45 -1.75
CA LYS A 216 -8.65 8.98 -3.04
C LYS A 216 -7.59 9.89 -3.67
N PRO A 217 -7.63 10.15 -4.99
CA PRO A 217 -6.72 11.10 -5.61
C PRO A 217 -6.73 12.47 -4.92
N VAL A 218 -5.56 12.92 -4.50
CA VAL A 218 -5.29 14.22 -3.85
C VAL A 218 -4.20 14.96 -4.62
N ALA A 219 -3.99 16.24 -4.33
CA ALA A 219 -2.99 17.04 -5.04
C ALA A 219 -1.56 16.64 -4.64
N GLY A 220 -1.31 16.27 -3.37
CA GLY A 220 0.01 15.86 -2.89
C GLY A 220 -0.06 15.14 -1.55
N ILE A 221 0.97 14.35 -1.22
CA ILE A 221 1.00 13.47 -0.04
C ILE A 221 2.30 13.63 0.74
N LEU A 222 2.21 13.91 2.04
CA LEU A 222 3.33 13.96 2.97
C LEU A 222 3.04 12.99 4.13
N THR A 223 3.95 12.07 4.45
CA THR A 223 3.73 11.10 5.54
C THR A 223 4.92 10.93 6.47
N VAL A 224 4.69 10.71 7.77
CA VAL A 224 5.77 10.41 8.73
C VAL A 224 6.35 8.99 8.52
N SER A 225 5.57 8.10 7.92
CA SER A 225 6.00 6.75 7.58
C SER A 225 5.70 6.43 6.12
N GLN A 226 6.67 5.78 5.45
CA GLN A 226 6.64 5.49 4.01
C GLN A 226 5.54 4.49 3.61
N GLY A 227 5.05 3.66 4.55
CA GLY A 227 4.28 2.46 4.22
C GLY A 227 5.10 1.50 3.33
N ASN A 228 4.42 0.58 2.64
CA ASN A 228 5.02 -0.29 1.62
C ASN A 228 5.09 0.39 0.25
N LEU A 229 6.21 0.23 -0.49
CA LEU A 229 6.45 0.75 -1.85
C LEU A 229 5.41 0.31 -2.88
N VAL A 230 4.79 -0.84 -2.69
CA VAL A 230 3.77 -1.40 -3.60
C VAL A 230 2.36 -1.37 -3.00
N SER A 231 2.15 -0.56 -1.95
CA SER A 231 0.80 -0.33 -1.42
C SER A 231 -0.09 0.41 -2.43
N HIS A 232 -1.41 0.25 -2.30
CA HIS A 232 -2.38 0.95 -3.15
C HIS A 232 -2.15 2.47 -3.23
N VAL A 233 -1.84 3.11 -2.10
CA VAL A 233 -1.58 4.56 -2.05
C VAL A 233 -0.33 4.92 -2.86
N GLN A 234 0.76 4.14 -2.74
CA GLN A 234 2.00 4.41 -3.47
C GLN A 234 1.87 4.15 -4.97
N LEU A 235 1.19 3.06 -5.35
CA LEU A 235 0.89 2.77 -6.75
C LEU A 235 -0.02 3.83 -7.36
N LEU A 236 -1.08 4.25 -6.66
CA LEU A 236 -1.96 5.34 -7.11
C LEU A 236 -1.18 6.63 -7.34
N ALA A 237 -0.35 7.04 -6.37
CA ALA A 237 0.42 8.27 -6.46
C ALA A 237 1.37 8.23 -7.66
N ARG A 238 2.03 7.09 -7.90
CA ARG A 238 2.93 6.89 -9.05
C ARG A 238 2.20 6.88 -10.39
N ASN A 239 1.04 6.23 -10.46
CA ASN A 239 0.23 6.15 -11.67
C ASN A 239 -0.31 7.54 -12.08
N LEU A 240 -0.73 8.34 -11.10
CA LEU A 240 -1.29 9.67 -11.34
C LEU A 240 -0.23 10.78 -11.38
N GLY A 241 1.00 10.52 -10.94
CA GLY A 241 2.05 11.54 -10.83
C GLY A 241 1.81 12.52 -9.68
N ILE A 242 1.14 12.06 -8.62
CA ILE A 242 0.92 12.84 -7.40
C ILE A 242 2.26 12.92 -6.65
N PRO A 243 2.82 14.13 -6.42
CA PRO A 243 4.04 14.27 -5.65
C PRO A 243 3.83 13.75 -4.24
N ASN A 244 4.76 12.92 -3.78
CA ASN A 244 4.72 12.43 -2.41
C ASN A 244 6.10 12.38 -1.76
N ALA A 245 6.13 12.63 -0.46
CA ALA A 245 7.35 12.59 0.33
C ALA A 245 7.13 12.09 1.75
N VAL A 246 8.19 11.51 2.32
CA VAL A 246 8.25 11.10 3.73
C VAL A 246 8.99 12.18 4.52
N LEU A 247 8.60 12.37 5.77
CA LEU A 247 9.17 13.36 6.67
C LEU A 247 9.31 12.79 8.10
N SER A 248 10.04 13.48 8.96
CA SER A 248 10.16 13.09 10.37
C SER A 248 8.96 13.57 11.21
N PRO A 249 8.73 12.98 12.41
CA PRO A 249 7.73 13.50 13.34
C PRO A 249 7.93 14.98 13.69
N GLU A 250 9.18 15.43 13.78
CA GLU A 250 9.52 16.82 14.06
C GLU A 250 9.10 17.73 12.89
N ASN A 251 9.47 17.36 11.67
CA ASN A 251 9.06 18.09 10.46
C ASN A 251 7.53 18.09 10.29
N PHE A 252 6.86 17.02 10.71
CA PHE A 252 5.40 16.95 10.70
C PHE A 252 4.78 17.99 11.62
N ALA A 253 5.34 18.13 12.84
CA ALA A 253 4.90 19.14 13.79
C ALA A 253 5.13 20.56 13.26
N ASP A 254 6.26 20.80 12.60
CA ASP A 254 6.58 22.09 11.98
C ASP A 254 5.57 22.50 10.89
N LEU A 255 4.99 21.53 10.17
CA LEU A 255 3.96 21.80 9.16
C LEU A 255 2.66 22.35 9.74
N ALA A 256 2.38 22.16 11.03
CA ALA A 256 1.17 22.67 11.67
C ALA A 256 1.03 24.20 11.51
N ALA A 257 2.14 24.94 11.49
CA ALA A 257 2.17 26.40 11.28
C ALA A 257 1.74 26.84 9.86
N PHE A 258 1.66 25.89 8.93
CA PHE A 258 1.27 26.12 7.53
C PHE A 258 -0.08 25.46 7.17
N ASN A 259 -0.75 24.83 8.14
CA ASN A 259 -2.07 24.23 7.94
C ASN A 259 -3.09 25.27 7.43
N GLY A 260 -3.87 24.91 6.41
CA GLY A 260 -4.84 25.77 5.74
C GLY A 260 -4.25 26.77 4.74
N LYS A 261 -2.93 26.84 4.56
CA LYS A 261 -2.30 27.75 3.59
C LYS A 261 -2.22 27.12 2.20
N SER A 262 -2.27 27.95 1.16
CA SER A 262 -1.98 27.50 -0.21
C SER A 262 -0.47 27.31 -0.38
N VAL A 263 -0.07 26.11 -0.78
CA VAL A 263 1.34 25.72 -0.93
C VAL A 263 1.59 25.12 -2.31
N PHE A 264 2.84 25.24 -2.74
CA PHE A 264 3.40 24.53 -3.88
C PHE A 264 4.33 23.43 -3.36
N MET A 265 4.13 22.22 -3.87
CA MET A 265 4.95 21.05 -3.61
C MET A 265 5.52 20.53 -4.92
N ALA A 266 6.81 20.23 -4.95
CA ALA A 266 7.44 19.48 -6.03
C ALA A 266 8.37 18.41 -5.48
N VAL A 267 8.37 17.26 -6.15
CA VAL A 267 9.25 16.13 -5.84
C VAL A 267 9.99 15.75 -7.11
N SER A 268 11.31 15.74 -7.05
CA SER A 268 12.17 15.41 -8.20
C SER A 268 12.29 13.91 -8.43
N SER A 269 12.91 13.52 -9.54
CA SER A 269 13.11 12.10 -9.85
C SER A 269 14.18 11.45 -8.98
N ARG A 270 15.13 12.22 -8.43
CA ARG A 270 16.12 11.74 -7.45
C ARG A 270 15.71 12.00 -5.99
N GLY A 271 14.48 12.44 -5.75
CA GLY A 271 13.89 12.52 -4.42
C GLY A 271 14.09 13.85 -3.68
N ALA A 272 14.55 14.90 -4.35
CA ALA A 272 14.56 16.25 -3.80
C ALA A 272 13.12 16.73 -3.60
N VAL A 273 12.86 17.38 -2.46
CA VAL A 273 11.54 17.92 -2.12
C VAL A 273 11.59 19.43 -2.01
N ILE A 274 10.70 20.10 -2.73
CA ILE A 274 10.42 21.52 -2.59
C ILE A 274 9.04 21.69 -2.01
N LEU A 275 8.93 22.45 -0.93
CA LEU A 275 7.67 22.85 -0.33
C LEU A 275 7.75 24.33 0.05
N LYS A 276 6.87 25.16 -0.49
CA LYS A 276 6.84 26.61 -0.22
C LYS A 276 5.42 27.15 -0.35
N THR A 277 5.17 28.36 0.13
CA THR A 277 3.86 28.98 -0.03
C THR A 277 3.62 29.38 -1.49
N ALA A 278 2.35 29.46 -1.90
CA ALA A 278 1.99 29.79 -3.28
C ALA A 278 2.48 31.18 -3.72
N GLU A 279 2.68 32.11 -2.77
CA GLU A 279 3.18 33.46 -3.03
C GLU A 279 4.67 33.45 -3.42
N ALA A 280 5.44 32.51 -2.85
CA ALA A 280 6.86 32.34 -3.08
C ALA A 280 7.19 31.57 -4.38
N MET A 281 6.17 31.20 -5.17
CA MET A 281 6.37 30.53 -6.45
C MET A 281 7.05 31.44 -7.47
N THR A 282 8.01 30.89 -8.23
CA THR A 282 8.67 31.59 -9.34
C THR A 282 7.70 31.75 -10.53
N PRO A 283 7.98 32.65 -11.49
CA PRO A 283 7.17 32.76 -12.71
C PRO A 283 7.09 31.45 -13.51
N GLU A 284 8.18 30.70 -13.58
CA GLU A 284 8.21 29.36 -14.19
C GLU A 284 7.26 28.39 -13.48
N GLU A 285 7.29 28.35 -12.14
CA GLU A 285 6.41 27.48 -11.34
C GLU A 285 4.94 27.87 -11.46
N LYS A 286 4.63 29.16 -11.59
CA LYS A 286 3.26 29.63 -11.84
C LYS A 286 2.77 29.19 -13.22
N GLY A 287 3.63 29.28 -14.23
CA GLY A 287 3.34 28.82 -15.60
C GLY A 287 3.02 27.33 -15.72
N LEU A 288 3.46 26.49 -14.77
CA LEU A 288 3.12 25.06 -14.73
C LEU A 288 1.61 24.80 -14.56
N PHE A 289 0.84 25.78 -14.05
CA PHE A 289 -0.59 25.63 -13.74
C PHE A 289 -1.51 26.46 -14.63
N ASP A 290 -0.99 27.12 -15.67
CA ASP A 290 -1.78 28.01 -16.56
C ASP A 290 -2.67 27.27 -17.58
N VAL A 291 -2.71 25.93 -17.54
CA VAL A 291 -3.64 25.13 -18.35
C VAL A 291 -4.97 24.97 -17.61
N ARG A 292 -6.02 25.59 -18.16
CA ARG A 292 -7.41 25.60 -17.67
C ARG A 292 -7.86 24.22 -17.15
N LYS A 293 -8.38 24.20 -15.91
CA LYS A 293 -9.22 23.11 -15.40
C LYS A 293 -10.38 22.88 -16.39
N SER A 294 -10.39 21.73 -17.07
CA SER A 294 -11.61 21.28 -17.75
C SER A 294 -12.73 21.14 -16.72
N PRO A 295 -13.98 21.51 -17.06
CA PRO A 295 -15.13 21.18 -16.24
C PRO A 295 -15.18 19.66 -16.07
N SER A 296 -15.43 19.18 -14.85
CA SER A 296 -15.63 17.74 -14.61
C SER A 296 -16.84 17.26 -15.43
N GLN A 297 -16.58 16.56 -16.53
CA GLN A 297 -17.63 15.96 -17.35
C GLN A 297 -18.18 14.76 -16.56
N LYS A 298 -19.43 14.85 -16.08
CA LYS A 298 -20.10 13.68 -15.49
C LYS A 298 -20.24 12.60 -16.56
N LEU A 299 -19.96 11.36 -16.19
CA LEU A 299 -19.96 10.20 -17.08
C LEU A 299 -21.36 9.59 -17.16
N ARG A 300 -21.66 8.89 -18.25
CA ARG A 300 -22.89 8.11 -18.38
C ARG A 300 -22.54 6.62 -18.48
N VAL A 301 -23.15 5.80 -17.63
CA VAL A 301 -22.96 4.34 -17.65
C VAL A 301 -23.59 3.78 -18.94
N PRO A 302 -22.84 3.04 -19.78
CA PRO A 302 -23.32 2.52 -21.05
C PRO A 302 -24.13 1.24 -20.85
N VAL A 303 -25.43 1.39 -20.59
CA VAL A 303 -26.35 0.24 -20.38
C VAL A 303 -26.71 -0.51 -21.66
N ASP A 304 -26.61 0.12 -22.82
CA ASP A 304 -27.06 -0.45 -24.11
C ASP A 304 -26.23 -1.66 -24.56
N ARG A 305 -24.99 -1.78 -24.06
CA ARG A 305 -24.08 -2.88 -24.38
C ARG A 305 -24.21 -4.06 -23.43
N MET A 306 -24.99 -3.93 -22.36
CA MET A 306 -25.08 -4.97 -21.32
C MET A 306 -25.91 -6.16 -21.78
N ASN A 307 -25.42 -7.37 -21.51
CA ASN A 307 -26.15 -8.60 -21.73
C ASN A 307 -26.89 -9.03 -20.44
N LEU A 308 -28.09 -8.50 -20.25
CA LEU A 308 -28.97 -8.88 -19.13
C LEU A 308 -29.78 -10.16 -19.40
N ARG A 309 -29.63 -10.78 -20.58
CA ARG A 309 -30.32 -12.03 -20.93
C ARG A 309 -29.60 -13.25 -20.38
N GLU A 310 -28.30 -13.13 -20.13
CA GLU A 310 -27.51 -14.19 -19.51
C GLU A 310 -27.86 -14.31 -18.02
N LYS A 311 -28.44 -15.47 -17.66
CA LYS A 311 -28.97 -15.77 -16.33
C LYS A 311 -28.34 -17.03 -15.73
N GLY A 312 -27.42 -17.68 -16.44
CA GLY A 312 -26.65 -18.81 -15.95
C GLY A 312 -25.44 -18.37 -15.14
N LEU A 313 -24.99 -19.23 -14.23
CA LEU A 313 -23.72 -19.02 -13.52
C LEU A 313 -22.55 -19.33 -14.45
N LEU A 314 -21.69 -18.35 -14.70
CA LEU A 314 -20.60 -18.45 -15.68
C LEU A 314 -19.37 -19.09 -15.06
N ASN A 315 -18.80 -20.10 -15.71
CA ASN A 315 -17.58 -20.74 -15.24
C ASN A 315 -16.40 -19.77 -15.40
N LEU A 316 -15.55 -19.64 -14.38
CA LEU A 316 -14.37 -18.79 -14.44
C LEU A 316 -13.44 -19.15 -15.62
N ARG A 317 -13.39 -20.43 -16.02
CA ARG A 317 -12.59 -20.89 -17.17
C ARG A 317 -13.09 -20.37 -18.52
N GLU A 318 -14.36 -20.02 -18.60
CA GLU A 318 -15.04 -19.55 -19.82
C GLU A 318 -15.03 -18.02 -19.93
N LEU A 319 -14.81 -17.33 -18.80
CA LEU A 319 -14.77 -15.87 -18.75
C LEU A 319 -13.56 -15.30 -19.48
N ARG A 320 -13.77 -14.23 -20.23
CA ARG A 320 -12.75 -13.46 -20.96
C ARG A 320 -12.89 -11.97 -20.70
N SER A 321 -11.83 -11.22 -20.97
CA SER A 321 -11.77 -9.77 -20.72
C SER A 321 -12.79 -8.94 -21.51
N ASP A 322 -13.22 -9.42 -22.68
CA ASP A 322 -14.24 -8.77 -23.52
C ASP A 322 -15.66 -8.83 -22.96
N GLN A 323 -15.91 -9.66 -21.94
CA GLN A 323 -17.19 -9.72 -21.23
C GLN A 323 -17.30 -8.66 -20.12
N SER A 324 -16.23 -7.91 -19.85
CA SER A 324 -16.20 -6.85 -18.84
C SER A 324 -17.17 -5.72 -19.18
N GLY A 325 -17.99 -5.31 -18.21
CA GLY A 325 -19.03 -4.29 -18.38
C GLY A 325 -20.21 -4.73 -19.25
N ILE A 326 -20.16 -5.91 -19.87
CA ILE A 326 -21.22 -6.48 -20.71
C ILE A 326 -22.05 -7.47 -19.91
N THR A 327 -21.41 -8.54 -19.41
CA THR A 327 -22.10 -9.65 -18.72
C THR A 327 -21.72 -9.72 -17.24
N VAL A 328 -20.46 -9.40 -16.95
CA VAL A 328 -19.87 -9.35 -15.61
C VAL A 328 -18.99 -8.09 -15.51
N GLY A 329 -18.59 -7.71 -14.30
CA GLY A 329 -17.63 -6.63 -14.12
C GLY A 329 -16.18 -7.06 -14.42
N PRO A 330 -15.23 -6.11 -14.32
CA PRO A 330 -13.83 -6.35 -14.67
C PRO A 330 -13.11 -7.33 -13.76
N LYS A 331 -13.46 -7.47 -12.49
CA LYS A 331 -12.74 -8.40 -11.61
C LYS A 331 -12.97 -9.84 -12.03
N ALA A 332 -14.21 -10.21 -12.32
CA ALA A 332 -14.57 -11.53 -12.81
C ALA A 332 -14.01 -11.79 -14.21
N ALA A 333 -14.14 -10.83 -15.13
CA ALA A 333 -13.60 -10.95 -16.49
C ALA A 333 -12.07 -11.09 -16.49
N ASN A 334 -11.35 -10.25 -15.75
CA ASN A 334 -9.89 -10.29 -15.68
C ASN A 334 -9.36 -11.53 -14.95
N LEU A 335 -10.04 -11.99 -13.89
CA LEU A 335 -9.64 -13.25 -13.24
C LEU A 335 -9.91 -14.46 -14.15
N GLY A 336 -10.97 -14.43 -14.96
CA GLY A 336 -11.25 -15.44 -15.98
C GLY A 336 -10.20 -15.50 -17.07
N GLU A 337 -9.79 -14.35 -17.58
CA GLU A 337 -8.66 -14.23 -18.51
C GLU A 337 -7.37 -14.79 -17.88
N LEU A 338 -7.11 -14.46 -16.62
CA LEU A 338 -5.95 -14.97 -15.91
C LEU A 338 -6.01 -16.50 -15.70
N LYS A 339 -7.18 -17.05 -15.40
CA LYS A 339 -7.42 -18.50 -15.30
C LYS A 339 -7.19 -19.18 -16.64
N HIS A 340 -7.59 -18.56 -17.75
CA HIS A 340 -7.33 -19.09 -19.08
C HIS A 340 -5.82 -19.15 -19.38
N ILE A 341 -5.08 -18.09 -19.04
CA ILE A 341 -3.63 -18.00 -19.30
C ILE A 341 -2.83 -18.89 -18.33
N PHE A 342 -3.27 -19.01 -17.07
CA PHE A 342 -2.59 -19.74 -15.99
C PHE A 342 -3.54 -20.74 -15.30
N PRO A 343 -3.96 -21.82 -15.99
CA PRO A 343 -5.02 -22.70 -15.51
C PRO A 343 -4.73 -23.39 -14.18
N ASN A 344 -3.47 -23.64 -13.86
CA ASN A 344 -3.07 -24.36 -12.65
C ASN A 344 -2.57 -23.44 -11.52
N LYS A 345 -2.63 -22.12 -11.72
CA LYS A 345 -2.15 -21.12 -10.75
C LYS A 345 -3.24 -20.16 -10.28
N VAL A 346 -4.42 -20.21 -10.89
CA VAL A 346 -5.61 -19.47 -10.45
C VAL A 346 -6.62 -20.50 -9.95
N VAL A 347 -7.33 -20.20 -8.87
CA VAL A 347 -8.39 -21.07 -8.33
C VAL A 347 -9.50 -21.32 -9.36
N GLU A 348 -10.27 -22.40 -9.16
CA GLU A 348 -11.55 -22.55 -9.84
C GLU A 348 -12.55 -21.49 -9.33
N GLY A 349 -13.66 -21.32 -10.00
CA GLY A 349 -14.67 -20.37 -9.55
C GLY A 349 -15.78 -20.15 -10.55
N PHE A 350 -16.65 -19.22 -10.22
CA PHE A 350 -17.71 -18.80 -11.11
C PHE A 350 -18.19 -17.38 -10.82
N ALA A 351 -18.85 -16.80 -11.81
CA ALA A 351 -19.50 -15.50 -11.67
C ALA A 351 -21.02 -15.63 -11.74
N ILE A 352 -21.69 -14.84 -10.89
CA ILE A 352 -23.11 -14.52 -10.98
C ILE A 352 -23.23 -13.25 -11.85
N PRO A 353 -23.77 -13.33 -13.07
CA PRO A 353 -23.78 -12.21 -14.01
C PRO A 353 -24.83 -11.15 -13.68
N PHE A 354 -24.74 -10.00 -14.33
CA PHE A 354 -25.68 -8.88 -14.16
C PHE A 354 -27.14 -9.27 -14.43
N GLY A 355 -27.38 -10.20 -15.37
CA GLY A 355 -28.71 -10.66 -15.72
C GLY A 355 -29.41 -11.42 -14.59
N VAL A 356 -28.67 -12.17 -13.75
CA VAL A 356 -29.24 -12.83 -12.56
C VAL A 356 -29.70 -11.80 -11.54
N PHE A 357 -28.88 -10.78 -11.28
CA PHE A 357 -29.27 -9.69 -10.38
C PHE A 357 -30.52 -8.96 -10.92
N ARG A 358 -30.53 -8.62 -12.21
CA ARG A 358 -31.66 -7.97 -12.88
C ARG A 358 -32.94 -8.80 -12.74
N GLU A 359 -32.85 -10.11 -12.97
CA GLU A 359 -33.97 -11.04 -12.85
C GLU A 359 -34.51 -11.09 -11.41
N HIS A 360 -33.64 -11.08 -10.41
CA HIS A 360 -34.08 -11.04 -9.02
C HIS A 360 -34.80 -9.72 -8.70
N LEU A 361 -34.34 -8.59 -9.24
CA LEU A 361 -35.04 -7.31 -9.05
C LEU A 361 -36.39 -7.21 -9.79
N ASP A 362 -36.70 -8.11 -10.72
CA ASP A 362 -38.04 -8.19 -11.33
C ASP A 362 -39.09 -8.80 -10.40
N GLN A 363 -38.68 -9.45 -9.32
CA GLN A 363 -39.59 -9.99 -8.31
C GLN A 363 -40.38 -8.87 -7.62
N PRO A 364 -41.60 -9.13 -7.14
CA PRO A 364 -42.34 -8.19 -6.32
C PRO A 364 -41.59 -7.92 -5.00
N MET A 365 -41.63 -6.67 -4.54
CA MET A 365 -41.20 -6.32 -3.18
C MET A 365 -42.10 -6.96 -2.12
N PRO A 366 -41.68 -7.01 -0.84
CA PRO A 366 -42.45 -7.64 0.23
C PRO A 366 -43.88 -7.09 0.40
N ASP A 367 -44.15 -5.84 0.00
CA ASP A 367 -45.47 -5.22 0.03
C ASP A 367 -46.37 -5.60 -1.15
N GLY A 368 -45.83 -6.31 -2.16
CA GLY A 368 -46.51 -6.77 -3.36
C GLY A 368 -46.92 -5.68 -4.35
N LYS A 369 -46.64 -4.39 -4.09
CA LYS A 369 -47.17 -3.28 -4.90
C LYS A 369 -46.41 -3.06 -6.21
N MET A 370 -45.11 -3.30 -6.19
CA MET A 370 -44.23 -3.13 -7.34
C MET A 370 -43.02 -4.06 -7.24
N SER A 371 -42.30 -4.24 -8.35
CA SER A 371 -41.03 -4.95 -8.31
C SER A 371 -39.92 -4.09 -7.69
N TYR A 372 -38.84 -4.71 -7.21
CA TYR A 372 -37.66 -3.99 -6.72
C TYR A 372 -37.10 -3.05 -7.80
N TRP A 373 -37.09 -3.50 -9.06
CA TRP A 373 -36.63 -2.70 -10.19
C TRP A 373 -37.50 -1.46 -10.43
N ARG A 374 -38.83 -1.63 -10.36
CA ARG A 374 -39.76 -0.50 -10.50
C ARG A 374 -39.65 0.47 -9.32
N PHE A 375 -39.45 -0.04 -8.11
CA PHE A 375 -39.21 0.77 -6.92
C PHE A 375 -37.94 1.63 -7.07
N LEU A 376 -36.84 1.02 -7.55
CA LEU A 376 -35.60 1.74 -7.80
C LEU A 376 -35.81 2.86 -8.83
N ASN A 377 -36.32 2.55 -10.02
CA ASN A 377 -36.47 3.55 -11.09
C ASN A 377 -37.47 4.67 -10.71
N SER A 378 -38.61 4.32 -10.11
CA SER A 378 -39.59 5.32 -9.66
C SER A 378 -39.03 6.27 -8.59
N THR A 379 -38.07 5.82 -7.77
CA THR A 379 -37.37 6.69 -6.82
C THR A 379 -36.57 7.77 -7.54
N PHE A 380 -35.87 7.42 -8.63
CA PHE A 380 -35.09 8.38 -9.42
C PHE A 380 -35.96 9.27 -10.31
N GLU A 381 -37.04 8.74 -10.88
CA GLU A 381 -38.04 9.52 -11.59
C GLU A 381 -38.66 10.59 -10.67
N GLU A 382 -39.04 10.21 -9.45
CA GLU A 382 -39.58 11.12 -8.46
C GLU A 382 -38.55 12.15 -7.98
N ALA A 383 -37.29 11.75 -7.79
CA ALA A 383 -36.21 12.67 -7.47
C ALA A 383 -36.03 13.74 -8.56
N ASN A 384 -36.12 13.35 -9.85
CA ASN A 384 -36.05 14.31 -10.95
C ASN A 384 -37.26 15.25 -10.98
N ARG A 385 -38.48 14.74 -10.75
CA ARG A 385 -39.67 15.60 -10.62
C ARG A 385 -39.53 16.63 -9.49
N ARG A 386 -39.00 16.22 -8.34
CA ARG A 386 -38.77 17.12 -7.20
C ARG A 386 -37.74 18.21 -7.50
N ARG A 387 -36.68 17.88 -8.24
CA ARG A 387 -35.72 18.87 -8.76
C ARG A 387 -36.38 19.87 -9.69
N GLU A 388 -37.22 19.40 -10.62
CA GLU A 388 -37.97 20.25 -11.55
C GLU A 388 -38.99 21.16 -10.83
N GLN A 389 -39.53 20.70 -9.69
CA GLN A 389 -40.42 21.47 -8.82
C GLN A 389 -39.71 22.48 -7.92
N GLY A 390 -38.37 22.59 -8.00
CA GLY A 390 -37.58 23.56 -7.26
C GLY A 390 -37.25 23.19 -5.82
N GLN A 391 -37.40 21.91 -5.42
CA GLN A 391 -36.89 21.44 -4.12
C GLN A 391 -35.37 21.54 -4.08
N SER A 392 -34.81 21.75 -2.88
CA SER A 392 -33.35 21.82 -2.72
C SER A 392 -32.70 20.46 -2.98
N GLU A 393 -31.46 20.45 -3.46
CA GLU A 393 -30.75 19.18 -3.72
C GLU A 393 -30.57 18.36 -2.43
N ALA A 394 -30.48 19.01 -1.26
CA ALA A 394 -30.43 18.34 0.04
C ALA A 394 -31.72 17.55 0.33
N GLU A 395 -32.90 18.14 0.12
CA GLU A 395 -34.18 17.45 0.30
C GLU A 395 -34.36 16.28 -0.67
N VAL A 396 -33.91 16.45 -1.92
CA VAL A 396 -33.94 15.39 -2.93
C VAL A 396 -33.00 14.24 -2.55
N GLU A 397 -31.80 14.56 -2.07
CA GLU A 397 -30.82 13.57 -1.63
C GLU A 397 -31.28 12.81 -0.39
N ASP A 398 -31.88 13.49 0.59
CA ASP A 398 -32.49 12.87 1.77
C ASP A 398 -33.65 11.92 1.38
N PHE A 399 -34.47 12.33 0.41
CA PHE A 399 -35.52 11.46 -0.14
C PHE A 399 -34.93 10.20 -0.80
N VAL A 400 -33.93 10.36 -1.69
CA VAL A 400 -33.34 9.22 -2.40
C VAL A 400 -32.63 8.29 -1.43
N THR A 401 -31.84 8.82 -0.49
CA THR A 401 -31.10 8.00 0.48
C THR A 401 -32.04 7.22 1.40
N GLY A 402 -33.15 7.82 1.86
CA GLY A 402 -34.20 7.11 2.61
C GLY A 402 -34.84 5.97 1.82
N ARG A 403 -35.18 6.20 0.55
CA ARG A 403 -35.74 5.17 -0.34
C ARG A 403 -34.75 4.07 -0.68
N LEU A 404 -33.47 4.40 -0.88
CA LEU A 404 -32.43 3.41 -1.09
C LEU A 404 -32.16 2.58 0.17
N ALA A 405 -32.31 3.13 1.37
CA ALA A 405 -32.24 2.37 2.61
C ALA A 405 -33.36 1.32 2.71
N GLU A 406 -34.59 1.69 2.35
CA GLU A 406 -35.73 0.76 2.23
C GLU A 406 -35.44 -0.35 1.21
N LEU A 407 -34.94 0.01 0.02
CA LEU A 407 -34.56 -0.95 -1.02
C LEU A 407 -33.49 -1.93 -0.52
N ARG A 408 -32.46 -1.46 0.19
CA ARG A 408 -31.40 -2.31 0.75
C ARG A 408 -31.93 -3.32 1.76
N LEU A 409 -32.79 -2.87 2.68
CA LEU A 409 -33.42 -3.75 3.65
C LEU A 409 -34.24 -4.84 2.94
N ALA A 410 -34.99 -4.46 1.91
CA ALA A 410 -35.74 -5.41 1.12
C ALA A 410 -34.83 -6.41 0.36
N ILE A 411 -33.74 -5.93 -0.29
CA ILE A 411 -32.77 -6.80 -0.98
C ILE A 411 -32.11 -7.79 0.01
N SER A 412 -31.87 -7.38 1.25
CA SER A 412 -31.26 -8.26 2.26
C SER A 412 -32.10 -9.51 2.59
N ALA A 413 -33.41 -9.45 2.30
CA ALA A 413 -34.38 -10.53 2.49
C ALA A 413 -34.96 -11.08 1.18
N ILE A 414 -34.41 -10.69 0.01
CA ILE A 414 -34.95 -11.11 -1.28
C ILE A 414 -34.89 -12.66 -1.42
N PRO A 415 -36.00 -13.33 -1.76
CA PRO A 415 -35.98 -14.75 -2.00
C PRO A 415 -35.18 -15.05 -3.27
N PHE A 416 -34.38 -16.11 -3.21
CA PHE A 416 -33.70 -16.63 -4.38
C PHE A 416 -34.66 -17.42 -5.26
N LEU A 417 -34.57 -17.22 -6.56
CA LEU A 417 -35.40 -17.96 -7.52
C LEU A 417 -35.00 -19.45 -7.52
N PRO A 418 -35.95 -20.40 -7.65
CA PRO A 418 -35.64 -21.83 -7.53
C PRO A 418 -34.58 -22.33 -8.52
N HIS A 419 -34.58 -21.83 -9.77
CA HIS A 419 -33.57 -22.20 -10.76
C HIS A 419 -32.19 -21.63 -10.42
N PHE A 420 -32.11 -20.47 -9.77
CA PHE A 420 -30.85 -19.90 -9.30
C PHE A 420 -30.28 -20.69 -8.12
N GLN A 421 -31.11 -21.12 -7.16
CA GLN A 421 -30.68 -22.01 -6.07
C GLN A 421 -30.12 -23.33 -6.63
N LYS A 422 -30.84 -23.97 -7.56
CA LYS A 422 -30.36 -25.17 -8.23
C LYS A 422 -29.07 -24.93 -9.02
N ALA A 423 -28.94 -23.79 -9.69
CA ALA A 423 -27.71 -23.44 -10.39
C ALA A 423 -26.52 -23.27 -9.42
N LEU A 424 -26.73 -22.72 -8.22
CA LEU A 424 -25.70 -22.66 -7.18
C LEU A 424 -25.31 -24.06 -6.71
N GLU A 425 -26.27 -24.96 -6.49
CA GLU A 425 -26.01 -26.37 -6.14
C GLU A 425 -25.16 -27.07 -7.20
N THR A 426 -25.56 -26.98 -8.47
CA THR A 426 -24.79 -27.54 -9.58
C THR A 426 -23.40 -26.91 -9.68
N ALA A 427 -23.28 -25.59 -9.53
CA ALA A 427 -22.00 -24.90 -9.59
C ALA A 427 -21.02 -25.35 -8.48
N PHE A 428 -21.50 -25.52 -7.24
CA PHE A 428 -20.66 -26.01 -6.14
C PHE A 428 -20.27 -27.48 -6.36
N ALA A 429 -21.21 -28.33 -6.77
CA ALA A 429 -20.93 -29.74 -7.03
C ALA A 429 -19.91 -29.92 -8.16
N ASP A 430 -20.13 -29.28 -9.32
CA ASP A 430 -19.33 -29.49 -10.52
C ASP A 430 -17.95 -28.83 -10.42
N ARG A 431 -17.88 -27.63 -9.82
CA ARG A 431 -16.65 -26.80 -9.84
C ARG A 431 -15.80 -26.99 -8.60
N PHE A 432 -16.44 -27.30 -7.47
CA PHE A 432 -15.77 -27.41 -6.17
C PHE A 432 -15.83 -28.83 -5.58
N GLY A 433 -16.64 -29.73 -6.15
CA GLY A 433 -16.78 -31.09 -5.63
C GLY A 433 -17.47 -31.17 -4.27
N THR A 434 -18.22 -30.14 -3.88
CA THR A 434 -18.86 -30.04 -2.56
C THR A 434 -20.32 -29.59 -2.67
N ALA A 435 -21.11 -29.80 -1.60
CA ALA A 435 -22.43 -29.20 -1.50
C ALA A 435 -22.33 -27.67 -1.36
N VAL A 436 -23.44 -26.95 -1.58
CA VAL A 436 -23.49 -25.50 -1.40
C VAL A 436 -23.05 -25.11 0.01
N GLY A 437 -22.03 -24.25 0.09
CA GLY A 437 -21.45 -23.83 1.38
C GLY A 437 -20.63 -24.92 2.09
N GLY A 438 -20.37 -26.06 1.45
CA GLY A 438 -19.56 -27.16 1.98
C GLY A 438 -18.06 -26.88 2.02
N GLN A 439 -17.61 -25.78 1.41
CA GLN A 439 -16.24 -25.29 1.51
C GLN A 439 -16.20 -23.76 1.67
N PRO A 440 -15.11 -23.20 2.20
CA PRO A 440 -14.99 -21.77 2.35
C PRO A 440 -14.77 -21.04 1.02
N VAL A 441 -15.51 -19.96 0.79
CA VAL A 441 -15.43 -19.17 -0.45
C VAL A 441 -15.31 -17.67 -0.19
N PHE A 442 -14.69 -16.95 -1.11
CA PHE A 442 -14.72 -15.49 -1.16
C PHE A 442 -15.86 -15.05 -2.08
N ILE A 443 -16.62 -14.06 -1.61
CA ILE A 443 -17.69 -13.41 -2.37
C ILE A 443 -17.25 -11.99 -2.67
N ARG A 444 -16.77 -11.77 -3.90
CA ARG A 444 -16.24 -10.48 -4.33
C ARG A 444 -17.29 -9.75 -5.16
N SER A 445 -17.66 -8.55 -4.73
CA SER A 445 -18.50 -7.66 -5.53
C SER A 445 -17.73 -7.09 -6.72
N ASP A 446 -18.44 -7.00 -7.84
CA ASP A 446 -17.94 -6.47 -9.09
C ASP A 446 -19.09 -5.73 -9.79
N THR A 447 -18.83 -4.64 -10.52
CA THR A 447 -19.92 -3.82 -11.09
C THR A 447 -19.64 -3.38 -12.53
N ASN A 448 -20.70 -3.05 -13.26
CA ASN A 448 -20.63 -2.57 -14.64
C ASN A 448 -19.97 -1.19 -14.83
N MET A 449 -19.57 -0.52 -13.75
CA MET A 449 -19.00 0.84 -13.77
C MET A 449 -17.52 0.88 -13.37
N GLU A 450 -16.91 -0.23 -12.93
CA GLU A 450 -15.52 -0.24 -12.46
C GLU A 450 -14.49 0.11 -13.55
N ASP A 451 -14.82 -0.08 -14.83
CA ASP A 451 -13.94 0.22 -15.98
C ASP A 451 -14.12 1.64 -16.57
N LEU A 452 -15.02 2.46 -16.02
CA LEU A 452 -15.23 3.81 -16.56
C LEU A 452 -13.99 4.68 -16.32
N ALA A 453 -13.46 5.26 -17.41
CA ALA A 453 -12.35 6.22 -17.34
C ALA A 453 -12.67 7.32 -16.31
N ASP A 454 -11.72 7.62 -15.41
CA ASP A 454 -11.86 8.60 -14.32
C ASP A 454 -12.87 8.23 -13.20
N PHE A 455 -13.42 7.02 -13.18
CA PHE A 455 -14.25 6.51 -12.09
C PHE A 455 -13.47 5.47 -11.26
N THR A 456 -13.10 5.82 -10.02
CA THR A 456 -12.51 4.86 -9.08
C THR A 456 -13.54 4.41 -8.05
N GLY A 457 -13.81 3.10 -8.02
CA GLY A 457 -14.73 2.45 -7.07
C GLY A 457 -14.08 2.02 -5.75
N ALA A 458 -12.86 2.48 -5.46
CA ALA A 458 -12.11 2.09 -4.26
C ALA A 458 -12.94 2.38 -2.98
N GLY A 459 -13.05 1.37 -2.12
CA GLY A 459 -13.81 1.46 -0.86
C GLY A 459 -15.33 1.45 -0.98
N LEU A 460 -15.91 1.21 -2.18
CA LEU A 460 -17.37 1.17 -2.40
C LEU A 460 -17.96 -0.23 -2.56
N ASN A 461 -17.09 -1.22 -2.76
CA ASN A 461 -17.44 -2.58 -3.18
C ASN A 461 -17.22 -3.56 -2.03
N LEU A 462 -18.28 -4.28 -1.64
CA LEU A 462 -18.26 -5.23 -0.54
C LEU A 462 -17.58 -6.55 -0.95
N THR A 463 -16.51 -6.91 -0.25
CA THR A 463 -15.95 -8.27 -0.30
C THR A 463 -16.26 -8.98 1.00
N VAL A 464 -16.85 -10.17 0.92
CA VAL A 464 -17.08 -11.03 2.09
C VAL A 464 -16.08 -12.18 2.03
N PHE A 465 -15.22 -12.24 3.04
CA PHE A 465 -14.12 -13.20 3.13
C PHE A 465 -14.57 -14.51 3.76
N ASN A 466 -14.01 -15.62 3.26
CA ASN A 466 -14.03 -16.95 3.88
C ASN A 466 -15.41 -17.40 4.39
N VAL A 467 -16.42 -17.37 3.53
CA VAL A 467 -17.81 -17.71 3.86
C VAL A 467 -18.00 -19.23 3.78
N VAL A 468 -18.56 -19.82 4.84
CA VAL A 468 -18.88 -21.25 4.95
C VAL A 468 -20.34 -21.42 5.34
N GLY A 469 -21.01 -22.42 4.77
CA GLY A 469 -22.42 -22.72 5.00
C GLY A 469 -23.37 -22.02 4.02
N GLU A 470 -24.48 -22.69 3.72
CA GLU A 470 -25.49 -22.22 2.76
C GLU A 470 -26.17 -20.91 3.19
N GLY A 471 -26.57 -20.81 4.46
CA GLY A 471 -27.18 -19.60 5.02
C GLY A 471 -26.27 -18.38 4.93
N PRO A 472 -25.03 -18.44 5.47
CA PRO A 472 -24.02 -17.38 5.33
C PRO A 472 -23.70 -17.02 3.87
N LEU A 473 -23.61 -18.01 2.97
CA LEU A 473 -23.42 -17.75 1.54
C LEU A 473 -24.57 -16.94 0.94
N GLY A 474 -25.81 -17.32 1.21
CA GLY A 474 -26.98 -16.59 0.74
C GLY A 474 -27.04 -15.17 1.31
N HIS A 475 -26.69 -15.00 2.58
CA HIS A 475 -26.58 -13.68 3.20
C HIS A 475 -25.50 -12.81 2.54
N ALA A 476 -24.34 -13.39 2.22
CA ALA A 476 -23.25 -12.69 1.55
C ALA A 476 -23.65 -12.22 0.15
N ILE A 477 -24.30 -13.07 -0.65
CA ILE A 477 -24.82 -12.73 -1.99
C ILE A 477 -25.78 -11.53 -1.92
N ARG A 478 -26.77 -11.59 -1.02
CA ARG A 478 -27.74 -10.49 -0.82
C ARG A 478 -27.08 -9.20 -0.35
N SER A 479 -26.11 -9.32 0.56
CA SER A 479 -25.35 -8.17 1.06
C SER A 479 -24.55 -7.49 -0.06
N VAL A 480 -23.94 -8.27 -0.95
CA VAL A 480 -23.24 -7.72 -2.12
C VAL A 480 -24.22 -7.04 -3.07
N TRP A 481 -25.37 -7.65 -3.38
CA TRP A 481 -26.40 -7.01 -4.20
C TRP A 481 -26.96 -5.72 -3.59
N ALA A 482 -27.04 -5.62 -2.26
CA ALA A 482 -27.48 -4.41 -1.58
C ALA A 482 -26.40 -3.32 -1.47
N SER A 483 -25.11 -3.68 -1.58
CA SER A 483 -23.98 -2.78 -1.30
C SER A 483 -23.92 -1.50 -2.15
N PRO A 484 -24.26 -1.51 -3.48
CA PRO A 484 -24.19 -0.30 -4.29
C PRO A 484 -25.20 0.77 -3.86
N TYR A 485 -26.30 0.38 -3.23
CA TYR A 485 -27.36 1.29 -2.80
C TYR A 485 -27.08 1.93 -1.44
N SER A 486 -25.91 1.68 -0.84
CA SER A 486 -25.52 2.37 0.39
C SER A 486 -25.41 3.87 0.19
N GLU A 487 -25.67 4.65 1.23
CA GLU A 487 -25.60 6.11 1.16
C GLU A 487 -24.23 6.57 0.63
N ARG A 488 -23.14 6.05 1.20
CA ARG A 488 -21.77 6.33 0.74
C ARG A 488 -21.57 6.06 -0.75
N SER A 489 -22.04 4.90 -1.23
CA SER A 489 -21.90 4.51 -2.64
C SER A 489 -22.79 5.34 -3.57
N TYR A 490 -24.00 5.67 -3.14
CA TYR A 490 -24.91 6.53 -3.88
C TYR A 490 -24.37 7.96 -4.04
N ARG A 491 -24.02 8.62 -2.92
CA ARG A 491 -23.48 9.98 -2.92
C ARG A 491 -22.24 10.11 -3.80
N TRP A 492 -21.39 9.08 -3.78
CA TRP A 492 -20.26 9.02 -4.69
C TRP A 492 -20.70 8.98 -6.16
N ARG A 493 -21.59 8.06 -6.52
CA ARG A 493 -22.06 7.91 -7.90
C ARG A 493 -22.77 9.16 -8.42
N GLN A 494 -23.59 9.82 -7.63
CA GLN A 494 -24.31 11.06 -8.02
C GLN A 494 -23.35 12.23 -8.36
N LYS A 495 -22.17 12.26 -7.73
CA LYS A 495 -21.14 13.26 -8.03
C LYS A 495 -20.55 13.08 -9.43
N PHE A 496 -20.35 11.82 -9.86
CA PHE A 496 -19.60 11.49 -11.08
C PHE A 496 -20.47 11.03 -12.25
N LEU A 497 -21.67 10.53 -12.00
CA LEU A 497 -22.53 9.91 -13.01
C LEU A 497 -23.76 10.75 -13.32
N LEU A 498 -24.18 10.74 -14.59
CA LEU A 498 -25.44 11.32 -15.06
C LEU A 498 -26.64 10.41 -14.80
N ASN A 499 -26.41 9.11 -14.69
CA ASN A 499 -27.42 8.06 -14.48
C ASN A 499 -27.01 7.13 -13.31
N PRO A 500 -26.94 7.67 -12.07
CA PRO A 500 -26.51 6.90 -10.90
C PRO A 500 -27.42 5.71 -10.57
N GLU A 501 -28.62 5.62 -11.12
CA GLU A 501 -29.53 4.48 -10.97
C GLU A 501 -29.04 3.20 -11.67
N ASN A 502 -28.23 3.33 -12.73
CA ASN A 502 -27.83 2.23 -13.61
C ASN A 502 -26.58 1.48 -13.11
N VAL A 503 -26.67 0.98 -11.87
CA VAL A 503 -25.65 0.09 -11.29
C VAL A 503 -26.14 -1.36 -11.29
N PHE A 504 -25.29 -2.25 -11.78
CA PHE A 504 -25.55 -3.68 -11.79
C PHE A 504 -24.35 -4.40 -11.17
N PRO A 505 -24.52 -5.01 -9.99
CA PRO A 505 -23.51 -5.87 -9.40
C PRO A 505 -23.52 -7.26 -10.05
N SER A 506 -22.35 -7.74 -10.42
CA SER A 506 -22.03 -9.15 -10.57
C SER A 506 -21.28 -9.63 -9.33
N ILE A 507 -21.23 -10.94 -9.13
CA ILE A 507 -20.55 -11.54 -7.97
C ILE A 507 -19.58 -12.58 -8.45
N LEU A 508 -18.33 -12.48 -8.03
CA LEU A 508 -17.32 -13.50 -8.25
C LEU A 508 -17.23 -14.39 -7.01
N VAL A 509 -17.49 -15.69 -7.19
CA VAL A 509 -17.42 -16.73 -6.15
C VAL A 509 -16.22 -17.62 -6.44
N ILE A 510 -15.24 -17.60 -5.54
CA ILE A 510 -14.02 -18.40 -5.65
C ILE A 510 -13.73 -19.12 -4.33
N PRO A 511 -13.13 -20.33 -4.34
CA PRO A 511 -12.63 -20.98 -3.15
C PRO A 511 -11.65 -20.08 -2.40
N THR A 512 -11.69 -20.16 -1.08
CA THR A 512 -10.70 -19.51 -0.23
C THR A 512 -9.36 -20.23 -0.34
N VAL A 513 -8.28 -19.48 -0.54
CA VAL A 513 -6.92 -20.00 -0.40
C VAL A 513 -6.32 -19.43 0.88
N ASN A 514 -6.19 -20.26 1.90
CA ASN A 514 -5.54 -19.87 3.16
C ASN A 514 -4.01 -19.86 3.00
N VAL A 515 -3.51 -18.94 2.18
CA VAL A 515 -2.07 -18.80 1.90
C VAL A 515 -1.28 -18.47 3.17
N ASP A 516 -0.09 -19.08 3.30
CA ASP A 516 0.84 -18.81 4.41
C ASP A 516 1.47 -17.42 4.29
N ARG A 517 1.56 -16.91 3.05
CA ARG A 517 2.11 -15.61 2.72
C ARG A 517 1.50 -15.08 1.43
N SER A 518 1.24 -13.79 1.37
CA SER A 518 0.68 -13.11 0.21
C SER A 518 1.38 -11.79 -0.03
N GLY A 519 1.38 -11.36 -1.29
CA GLY A 519 2.21 -10.26 -1.71
C GLY A 519 1.88 -9.71 -3.08
N VAL A 520 2.63 -8.68 -3.43
CA VAL A 520 2.63 -8.04 -4.73
C VAL A 520 4.01 -8.21 -5.35
N MET A 521 4.05 -8.55 -6.63
CA MET A 521 5.25 -8.54 -7.45
C MET A 521 5.05 -7.56 -8.61
N ILE A 522 5.93 -6.58 -8.69
CA ILE A 522 6.06 -5.69 -9.83
C ILE A 522 7.21 -6.18 -10.69
N THR A 523 6.97 -6.44 -11.97
CA THR A 523 8.00 -6.97 -12.89
C THR A 523 8.96 -5.89 -13.41
N THR A 524 9.30 -4.92 -12.56
CA THR A 524 10.33 -3.91 -12.77
C THR A 524 10.92 -3.47 -11.43
N GLY A 525 12.18 -3.00 -11.42
CA GLY A 525 12.83 -2.42 -10.26
C GLY A 525 12.36 -1.00 -10.00
N ILE A 526 11.42 -0.81 -9.06
CA ILE A 526 10.90 0.49 -8.65
C ILE A 526 12.01 1.34 -8.03
N ALA A 527 12.81 0.73 -7.14
CA ALA A 527 13.87 1.41 -6.41
C ALA A 527 15.17 1.58 -7.22
N SER A 528 15.51 0.62 -8.09
CA SER A 528 16.70 0.70 -8.95
C SER A 528 16.46 1.44 -10.26
N GLY A 529 15.21 1.56 -10.70
CA GLY A 529 14.84 2.06 -12.03
C GLY A 529 15.18 1.08 -13.17
N ASN A 530 15.69 -0.11 -12.87
CA ASN A 530 16.07 -1.10 -13.87
C ASN A 530 14.85 -1.93 -14.31
N PRO A 531 14.49 -1.94 -15.61
CA PRO A 531 13.36 -2.72 -16.11
C PRO A 531 13.54 -4.24 -16.00
N GLN A 532 14.75 -4.73 -15.75
CA GLN A 532 15.05 -6.16 -15.60
C GLN A 532 15.00 -6.67 -14.16
N ASP A 533 14.94 -5.78 -13.18
CA ASP A 533 14.80 -6.16 -11.78
C ASP A 533 13.31 -6.40 -11.44
N LEU A 534 13.02 -7.08 -10.33
CA LEU A 534 11.65 -7.22 -9.81
C LEU A 534 11.57 -6.53 -8.45
N THR A 535 10.45 -5.89 -8.16
CA THR A 535 10.14 -5.39 -6.82
C THR A 535 9.06 -6.28 -6.23
N VAL A 536 9.37 -6.97 -5.13
CA VAL A 536 8.42 -7.88 -4.48
C VAL A 536 8.17 -7.42 -3.06
N ALA A 537 6.93 -7.46 -2.60
CA ALA A 537 6.58 -7.16 -1.22
C ALA A 537 5.57 -8.17 -0.69
N PHE A 538 5.88 -8.81 0.43
CA PHE A 538 5.11 -9.90 0.99
C PHE A 538 4.83 -9.70 2.48
N SER A 539 3.65 -10.13 2.90
CA SER A 539 3.22 -10.27 4.30
C SER A 539 2.90 -11.73 4.59
N ARG A 540 2.82 -12.08 5.88
CA ARG A 540 2.32 -13.38 6.33
C ARG A 540 0.81 -13.45 6.16
N GLY A 541 0.28 -14.65 5.95
CA GLY A 541 -1.15 -14.87 5.80
C GLY A 541 -1.75 -14.17 4.58
N ALA A 542 -3.06 -13.95 4.63
CA ALA A 542 -3.85 -13.38 3.54
C ALA A 542 -3.99 -11.85 3.63
N GLY A 543 -3.77 -11.15 2.50
CA GLY A 543 -4.15 -9.75 2.26
C GLY A 543 -3.15 -8.67 2.71
N GLY A 544 -2.15 -9.00 3.53
CA GLY A 544 -1.45 -7.95 4.30
C GLY A 544 -0.57 -6.97 3.49
N ALA A 545 0.06 -7.40 2.39
CA ALA A 545 1.02 -6.54 1.68
C ALA A 545 0.36 -5.40 0.88
N VAL A 546 -0.94 -5.55 0.56
CA VAL A 546 -1.68 -4.69 -0.36
C VAL A 546 -2.30 -3.49 0.37
N GLU A 547 -2.66 -3.66 1.64
CA GLU A 547 -3.39 -2.69 2.48
C GLU A 547 -2.48 -1.65 3.17
N GLY A 548 -1.27 -1.42 2.67
CA GLY A 548 -0.35 -0.40 3.19
C GLY A 548 0.40 -0.78 4.46
N GLN A 549 0.23 -2.01 4.96
CA GLN A 549 0.95 -2.52 6.12
C GLN A 549 2.45 -2.71 5.81
N ALA A 550 3.28 -2.77 6.86
CA ALA A 550 4.72 -2.97 6.73
C ALA A 550 5.04 -4.40 6.28
N SER A 551 5.32 -4.56 4.99
CA SER A 551 5.64 -5.84 4.33
C SER A 551 7.15 -6.03 4.13
N GLU A 552 7.56 -7.29 4.07
CA GLU A 552 8.90 -7.67 3.66
C GLU A 552 9.08 -7.41 2.16
N THR A 553 9.93 -6.44 1.82
CA THR A 553 10.11 -5.91 0.48
C THR A 553 11.52 -6.17 -0.02
N TRP A 554 11.64 -6.83 -1.17
CA TRP A 554 12.90 -7.14 -1.83
C TRP A 554 12.96 -6.53 -3.23
N LEU A 555 14.16 -6.09 -3.61
CA LEU A 555 14.55 -5.85 -4.99
C LEU A 555 15.32 -7.08 -5.48
N LEU A 556 14.78 -7.74 -6.48
CA LEU A 556 15.29 -8.99 -7.02
C LEU A 556 15.99 -8.71 -8.37
N SER A 557 17.33 -8.60 -8.38
CA SER A 557 18.12 -8.41 -9.61
C SER A 557 18.72 -9.71 -10.15
N LYS A 558 19.34 -9.69 -11.34
CA LYS A 558 20.00 -10.88 -11.90
C LYS A 558 21.15 -11.41 -11.02
N ASN A 559 21.85 -10.52 -10.32
CA ASN A 559 23.09 -10.83 -9.61
C ASN A 559 22.91 -10.93 -8.09
N GLU A 560 21.99 -10.15 -7.53
CA GLU A 560 21.77 -10.07 -6.08
C GLU A 560 20.32 -9.74 -5.70
N ASP A 561 19.89 -10.31 -4.57
CA ASP A 561 18.62 -10.00 -3.92
C ASP A 561 18.89 -8.99 -2.79
N ARG A 562 18.24 -7.83 -2.87
CA ARG A 562 18.42 -6.73 -1.91
C ARG A 562 17.15 -6.50 -1.10
N LEU A 563 17.23 -6.72 0.20
CA LEU A 563 16.18 -6.41 1.17
C LEU A 563 16.06 -4.88 1.29
N LEU A 564 14.89 -4.36 0.95
CA LEU A 564 14.56 -2.94 1.06
C LEU A 564 13.91 -2.65 2.41
N SER A 565 13.02 -3.52 2.87
CA SER A 565 12.34 -3.35 4.17
C SER A 565 11.91 -4.72 4.71
N PRO A 566 12.12 -5.04 5.99
CA PRO A 566 11.52 -6.21 6.62
C PRO A 566 10.06 -5.95 7.00
N SER A 567 9.29 -7.02 7.18
CA SER A 567 7.94 -6.88 7.73
C SER A 567 7.99 -6.46 9.21
N ARG A 568 7.01 -5.65 9.61
CA ARG A 568 6.81 -5.23 11.01
C ARG A 568 5.38 -5.49 11.49
N GLU A 569 4.70 -6.40 10.80
CA GLU A 569 3.32 -6.81 11.08
C GLU A 569 3.30 -8.05 11.98
N ARG A 570 3.03 -7.85 13.27
CA ARG A 570 3.06 -8.94 14.27
C ARG A 570 1.86 -9.87 14.17
N ILE A 571 0.72 -9.35 13.72
CA ILE A 571 -0.55 -10.06 13.67
C ILE A 571 -0.98 -10.12 12.22
N PHE A 572 -1.26 -11.31 11.70
CA PHE A 572 -1.67 -11.50 10.32
C PHE A 572 -2.96 -12.32 10.21
N ASN A 573 -3.65 -12.20 9.08
CA ASN A 573 -4.92 -12.89 8.86
C ASN A 573 -4.69 -14.35 8.47
N VAL A 574 -5.44 -15.24 9.13
CA VAL A 574 -5.55 -16.66 8.81
C VAL A 574 -7.01 -16.96 8.47
N LEU A 575 -7.23 -17.81 7.47
CA LEU A 575 -8.55 -18.13 6.94
C LEU A 575 -8.88 -19.59 7.30
N PRO A 576 -9.55 -19.83 8.45
CA PRO A 576 -9.83 -21.19 8.91
C PRO A 576 -10.90 -21.86 8.06
N GLU A 577 -10.88 -23.20 8.00
CA GLU A 577 -11.87 -23.99 7.26
C GLU A 577 -13.31 -23.84 7.80
N SER A 578 -13.47 -23.40 9.05
CA SER A 578 -14.77 -23.10 9.66
C SER A 578 -15.39 -21.78 9.19
N GLY A 579 -14.66 -20.98 8.41
CA GLY A 579 -15.09 -19.68 7.91
C GLY A 579 -14.66 -18.48 8.79
N GLY A 580 -14.81 -17.27 8.24
CA GLY A 580 -14.40 -16.02 8.88
C GLY A 580 -12.89 -15.77 8.82
N VAL A 581 -12.39 -14.85 9.65
CA VAL A 581 -10.96 -14.51 9.68
C VAL A 581 -10.47 -14.65 11.12
N SER A 582 -9.41 -15.43 11.32
CA SER A 582 -8.68 -15.54 12.58
C SER A 582 -7.32 -14.82 12.47
N ARG A 583 -6.63 -14.66 13.61
CA ARG A 583 -5.40 -13.90 13.71
C ARG A 583 -4.23 -14.80 14.12
N GLY A 584 -3.23 -14.90 13.26
CA GLY A 584 -1.91 -15.46 13.58
C GLY A 584 -1.00 -14.43 14.25
N ILE A 585 0.07 -14.90 14.90
CA ILE A 585 1.09 -14.05 15.53
C ILE A 585 2.47 -14.52 15.09
N THR A 586 3.40 -13.58 14.87
CA THR A 586 4.81 -13.86 14.57
C THR A 586 5.75 -13.07 15.49
N ASP A 587 6.97 -13.55 15.65
CA ASP A 587 8.08 -12.88 16.34
C ASP A 587 9.13 -12.29 15.37
N PHE A 588 8.89 -12.39 14.04
CA PHE A 588 9.79 -11.96 12.97
C PHE A 588 11.09 -12.78 12.81
N GLY A 589 11.27 -13.86 13.57
CA GLY A 589 12.52 -14.62 13.64
C GLY A 589 13.02 -15.21 12.31
N ASP A 590 12.10 -15.39 11.35
CA ASP A 590 12.37 -15.91 10.02
C ASP A 590 11.93 -14.92 8.92
N PRO A 591 12.59 -14.93 7.74
CA PRO A 591 12.10 -14.19 6.58
C PRO A 591 10.78 -14.78 6.07
N ILE A 592 9.95 -13.92 5.47
CA ILE A 592 8.72 -14.33 4.76
C ILE A 592 9.08 -14.99 3.44
N LEU A 593 10.08 -14.48 2.72
CA LEU A 593 10.58 -15.06 1.48
C LEU A 593 11.98 -15.64 1.70
N ASP A 594 12.08 -16.95 1.54
CA ASP A 594 13.37 -17.63 1.41
C ASP A 594 13.84 -17.67 -0.06
N PRO A 595 15.07 -18.09 -0.34
CA PRO A 595 15.61 -18.15 -1.71
C PRO A 595 14.83 -19.04 -2.68
N ALA A 596 14.10 -20.06 -2.21
CA ALA A 596 13.28 -20.89 -3.08
C ALA A 596 12.05 -20.12 -3.57
N TYR A 597 11.41 -19.33 -2.70
CA TYR A 597 10.31 -18.45 -3.11
C TYR A 597 10.80 -17.36 -4.08
N THR A 598 11.93 -16.68 -3.82
CA THR A 598 12.42 -15.64 -4.73
C THR A 598 12.78 -16.19 -6.11
N ALA A 599 13.29 -17.43 -6.19
CA ALA A 599 13.50 -18.13 -7.46
C ALA A 599 12.18 -18.39 -8.21
N GLN A 600 11.14 -18.89 -7.52
CA GLN A 600 9.81 -19.08 -8.13
C GLN A 600 9.19 -17.76 -8.64
N LEU A 601 9.38 -16.66 -7.91
CA LEU A 601 8.93 -15.33 -8.33
C LEU A 601 9.59 -14.88 -9.64
N ARG A 602 10.89 -15.15 -9.82
CA ARG A 602 11.61 -14.85 -11.07
C ARG A 602 11.08 -15.65 -12.25
N GLU A 603 10.87 -16.94 -12.06
CA GLU A 603 10.30 -17.80 -13.10
C GLU A 603 8.89 -17.35 -13.47
N MET A 604 8.08 -17.01 -12.47
CA MET A 604 6.73 -16.50 -12.69
C MET A 604 6.74 -15.17 -13.43
N ALA A 605 7.62 -14.22 -13.07
CA ALA A 605 7.76 -12.94 -13.77
C ALA A 605 8.13 -13.14 -15.25
N ALA A 606 9.07 -14.03 -15.55
CA ALA A 606 9.44 -14.36 -16.94
C ALA A 606 8.26 -15.00 -17.70
N THR A 607 7.50 -15.87 -17.03
CA THR A 607 6.32 -16.52 -17.61
C THR A 607 5.21 -15.50 -17.90
N ILE A 608 4.96 -14.57 -16.97
CA ILE A 608 3.98 -13.48 -17.14
C ILE A 608 4.37 -12.60 -18.31
N GLN A 609 5.62 -12.14 -18.36
CA GLN A 609 6.11 -11.32 -19.47
C GLN A 609 5.90 -12.01 -20.83
N LYS A 610 6.12 -13.32 -20.92
CA LYS A 610 5.94 -14.10 -22.15
C LYS A 610 4.47 -14.31 -22.51
N ARG A 611 3.63 -14.73 -21.54
CA ARG A 611 2.23 -15.09 -21.81
C ARG A 611 1.32 -13.87 -21.98
N MET A 612 1.62 -12.78 -21.28
CA MET A 612 0.85 -11.54 -21.34
C MET A 612 1.29 -10.61 -22.48
N ALA A 613 2.29 -10.99 -23.28
CA ALA A 613 2.80 -10.17 -24.39
C ALA A 613 1.72 -9.75 -25.41
N ARG A 614 0.65 -10.56 -25.56
CA ARG A 614 -0.50 -10.23 -26.43
C ARG A 614 -1.42 -9.17 -25.82
N HIS A 615 -1.33 -8.92 -24.52
CA HIS A 615 -2.14 -7.98 -23.75
C HIS A 615 -1.38 -6.69 -23.41
N GLY A 616 -0.07 -6.64 -23.70
CA GLY A 616 0.76 -5.45 -23.54
C GLY A 616 2.25 -5.78 -23.41
N ASN A 617 3.09 -4.76 -23.58
CA ASN A 617 4.56 -4.86 -23.45
C ASN A 617 5.08 -4.28 -22.13
N GLY A 618 4.19 -3.80 -21.26
CA GLY A 618 4.56 -3.11 -20.02
C GLY A 618 5.08 -4.06 -18.95
N PRO A 619 5.75 -3.53 -17.91
CA PRO A 619 5.86 -4.25 -16.65
C PRO A 619 4.46 -4.54 -16.09
N TRP A 620 4.35 -5.57 -15.26
CA TRP A 620 3.10 -6.07 -14.68
C TRP A 620 3.11 -5.91 -13.17
N ASP A 621 1.95 -5.57 -12.63
CA ASP A 621 1.63 -5.61 -11.22
C ASP A 621 0.80 -6.87 -10.95
N VAL A 622 1.35 -7.74 -10.08
CA VAL A 622 0.86 -9.11 -9.86
C VAL A 622 0.55 -9.28 -8.38
N GLU A 623 -0.70 -9.57 -8.05
CA GLU A 623 -1.09 -10.01 -6.70
C GLU A 623 -1.08 -11.53 -6.64
N LEU A 624 -0.37 -12.08 -5.65
CA LEU A 624 -0.18 -13.52 -5.53
C LEU A 624 0.06 -13.96 -4.08
N GLY A 625 0.07 -15.27 -3.84
CA GLY A 625 0.42 -15.85 -2.55
C GLY A 625 0.92 -17.29 -2.66
N PHE A 626 1.45 -17.81 -1.56
CA PHE A 626 1.94 -19.18 -1.47
C PHE A 626 1.19 -19.94 -0.38
N LEU A 627 0.72 -21.14 -0.71
CA LEU A 627 0.26 -22.15 0.24
C LEU A 627 1.24 -23.32 0.18
N GLY A 628 2.03 -23.51 1.24
CA GLY A 628 3.27 -24.28 1.17
C GLY A 628 4.16 -23.75 0.03
N GLU A 629 4.60 -24.63 -0.85
CA GLU A 629 5.41 -24.26 -2.03
C GLU A 629 4.56 -23.84 -3.25
N GLN A 630 3.23 -23.97 -3.17
CA GLN A 630 2.35 -23.71 -4.30
C GLN A 630 2.00 -22.23 -4.43
N LEU A 631 2.48 -21.62 -5.51
CA LEU A 631 2.14 -20.25 -5.93
C LEU A 631 0.71 -20.18 -6.51
N TRP A 632 -0.07 -19.22 -6.02
CA TRP A 632 -1.41 -18.84 -6.49
C TRP A 632 -1.44 -17.39 -6.96
N LEU A 633 -2.00 -17.14 -8.13
CA LEU A 633 -2.20 -15.81 -8.70
C LEU A 633 -3.63 -15.33 -8.38
N PHE A 634 -3.74 -14.10 -7.89
CA PHE A 634 -5.01 -13.46 -7.54
C PHE A 634 -5.38 -12.35 -8.52
N GLN A 635 -4.38 -11.64 -9.07
CA GLN A 635 -4.59 -10.58 -10.05
C GLN A 635 -3.31 -10.34 -10.85
N VAL A 636 -3.46 -9.97 -12.13
CA VAL A 636 -2.38 -9.40 -12.95
C VAL A 636 -2.95 -8.18 -13.69
N ARG A 637 -2.26 -7.04 -13.60
CA ARG A 637 -2.61 -5.82 -14.31
C ARG A 637 -1.37 -5.13 -14.87
N PRO A 638 -1.48 -4.34 -15.95
CA PRO A 638 -0.37 -3.51 -16.40
C PRO A 638 0.09 -2.56 -15.28
N PHE A 639 1.40 -2.47 -15.05
CA PHE A 639 1.99 -1.47 -14.18
C PHE A 639 2.23 -0.19 -14.99
N VAL A 640 1.55 0.89 -14.61
CA VAL A 640 1.52 2.15 -15.39
C VAL A 640 2.13 3.28 -14.58
N GLU A 641 3.31 3.77 -14.96
CA GLU A 641 3.88 4.96 -14.33
C GLU A 641 3.56 6.22 -15.13
N ASN A 642 3.35 7.35 -14.44
CA ASN A 642 3.19 8.64 -15.11
C ASN A 642 4.52 9.10 -15.72
N LYS A 643 4.71 8.83 -17.02
CA LYS A 643 5.92 9.23 -17.77
C LYS A 643 6.09 10.74 -17.86
N LYS A 644 5.00 11.52 -17.88
CA LYS A 644 5.06 13.00 -17.99
C LYS A 644 5.68 13.65 -16.75
N ALA A 645 5.40 13.09 -15.56
CA ALA A 645 6.02 13.58 -14.33
C ALA A 645 7.54 13.35 -14.34
N ARG A 646 8.01 12.15 -14.69
CA ARG A 646 9.46 11.84 -14.77
C ARG A 646 10.20 12.62 -15.86
N SER A 647 9.52 12.94 -16.97
CA SER A 647 10.10 13.69 -18.08
C SER A 647 9.94 15.22 -17.94
N SER A 648 9.41 15.72 -16.83
CA SER A 648 9.22 17.16 -16.63
C SER A 648 10.58 17.85 -16.56
N LEU A 649 10.84 18.78 -17.50
CA LEU A 649 12.08 19.56 -17.52
C LEU A 649 12.28 20.33 -16.22
N TYR A 650 11.20 20.85 -15.64
CA TYR A 650 11.23 21.51 -14.33
C TYR A 650 11.70 20.54 -13.23
N LEU A 651 11.14 19.33 -13.13
CA LEU A 651 11.53 18.37 -12.10
C LEU A 651 12.96 17.84 -12.30
N GLN A 652 13.43 17.76 -13.54
CA GLN A 652 14.83 17.44 -13.85
C GLN A 652 15.79 18.57 -13.43
N SER A 653 15.38 19.83 -13.56
CA SER A 653 16.18 20.98 -13.12
C SER A 653 16.42 21.01 -11.61
N LEU A 654 15.60 20.31 -10.83
CA LEU A 654 15.75 20.19 -9.38
C LEU A 654 16.88 19.21 -8.98
N ASP A 655 17.34 18.39 -9.92
CA ASP A 655 18.36 17.36 -9.71
C ASP A 655 19.68 17.77 -10.42
N PRO A 656 20.57 18.54 -9.78
CA PRO A 656 21.80 19.00 -10.43
C PRO A 656 22.68 17.85 -10.93
N GLU A 657 23.49 18.10 -11.97
CA GLU A 657 24.48 17.13 -12.42
C GLU A 657 25.57 16.97 -11.34
N SER A 658 25.69 15.77 -10.80
CA SER A 658 26.76 15.37 -9.90
C SER A 658 27.56 14.26 -10.55
N ASP A 659 28.89 14.29 -10.50
CA ASP A 659 29.73 13.18 -10.97
C ASP A 659 29.71 12.05 -9.92
N PRO A 660 29.02 10.92 -10.17
CA PRO A 660 28.95 9.81 -9.22
C PRO A 660 30.30 9.10 -9.02
N GLN A 661 31.25 9.27 -9.95
CA GLN A 661 32.58 8.66 -9.90
C GLN A 661 33.63 9.54 -9.23
N ARG A 662 33.29 10.80 -8.91
CA ARG A 662 34.15 11.69 -8.14
C ARG A 662 34.62 10.99 -6.87
N ARG A 663 35.93 10.98 -6.65
CA ARG A 663 36.57 10.33 -5.50
C ARG A 663 36.74 11.29 -4.33
N ILE A 664 36.48 10.80 -3.13
CA ILE A 664 36.58 11.52 -1.87
C ILE A 664 37.51 10.72 -0.95
N PRO A 665 38.62 11.30 -0.46
CA PRO A 665 39.46 10.66 0.53
C PRO A 665 38.67 10.31 1.80
N LEU A 666 38.82 9.10 2.30
CA LEU A 666 38.14 8.67 3.53
C LEU A 666 38.56 9.47 4.77
N ARG A 667 39.72 10.15 4.72
CA ARG A 667 40.20 11.06 5.77
C ARG A 667 39.79 12.51 5.57
N THR A 668 38.89 12.81 4.63
CA THR A 668 38.40 14.19 4.43
C THR A 668 37.68 14.65 5.70
N PRO A 669 38.02 15.83 6.25
CA PRO A 669 37.29 16.42 7.36
C PRO A 669 35.83 16.65 7.00
N VAL A 670 34.92 16.30 7.91
CA VAL A 670 33.47 16.48 7.68
C VAL A 670 33.11 17.95 7.51
N ALA A 671 33.85 18.87 8.13
CA ALA A 671 33.69 20.31 7.97
C ALA A 671 34.01 20.82 6.55
N GLU A 672 34.72 20.03 5.72
CA GLU A 672 34.96 20.36 4.31
C GLU A 672 33.86 19.79 3.39
N LEU A 673 33.07 18.83 3.89
CA LEU A 673 32.02 18.14 3.13
C LEU A 673 30.63 18.71 3.36
N LEU A 674 30.43 19.42 4.47
CA LEU A 674 29.18 20.05 4.86
C LEU A 674 29.35 21.58 4.88
N PRO A 675 28.34 22.35 4.44
CA PRO A 675 28.36 23.81 4.49
C PRO A 675 28.33 24.39 5.90
#